data_AF-A0A7K9SB92-F1
#
_entry.id   AF-A0A7K9SB92-F1
#
_cell.length_a   1.000
_cell.length_b   1.000
_cell.length_c   1.000
_cell.angle_alpha   90.00
_cell.angle_beta   90.00
_cell.angle_gamma   90.00
#
_symmetry.space_group_name_H-M   'P 1'
#
loop_
_entity.id
_entity.type
_entity.pdbx_description
1 polymer ?
#
loop_
_entity_poly.entity_id
_entity_poly.type
_entity_poly.pdbx_seq_one_letter_code
_entity_poly.pdbx_strand_id
1 'polypeptide(L)'
;KLESPAVSFRTSGEKAGIIDIESNTGILYINGSLDWETKQVHKLQVESLDGNGTIVKGPFPVTIYVEDINDNPPEFDQTKYFGVVRQNSRPGKPFLYVHATDHDDPTTPHAQLSYSILHHFPNPYEEMLFQIDNVTGAISPSRTGSYYLDPQKQDTFTLVVSVRDMAGKTINAFTSSVDVIITVMESLWKAPPIIYIKENSTQVHPVNISKVQSNEPGVIYELFEKEKLPRLPFSVSKSGDIYVTEPLDREEKDTYTFFVVTKDSKGELVDKPLQIHIIVEDIDDNPPVCQQNPTIVEVQENEIGGKKTASVNLYTSFNIGTVLATDMDQKDTLNSRLRFQIQSQEPGFPTKNLFYIQQDTGDLQLSGRSLSKRDSAKYFLKVLVTDTKFQTICDVEVHVIDINDQIPIFEKSDYASVTVAENIPIGTVLLEIQATDGDEPGTGSSLIIYQVKEGDPNNTLIIETDSETNRGFLKVNKALDFETMPVYNLVINATNPEPLVPNVQYNSSSLTTFKIFVTNVDEPPVFLNLVYKTEVSEDIPVNTLVMTVEAYDPEGDSVQGKYAQCLSCGKILFLQKSCLLVEGGPVVGYNAAQKSKAFLVLHLRDVNDNPPQIATDYPTFFCYPVSGGERTLIQAIDADEQFFYSKFTFTLANEMNARNNWEISKFNATHAYLSPKHANFEEKTYEVPIILNDNGNPSLENKVNLKVSICKCSSENSCF
;
A
#
# COMPACT_ATOMS: atom_id res chain seq x y z
N LYS A 1 38.98 -95.43 46.52
CA LYS A 1 40.25 -94.70 46.31
C LYS A 1 39.97 -93.26 46.70
N LEU A 2 40.61 -92.73 47.76
CA LEU A 2 40.56 -91.30 48.04
C LEU A 2 41.29 -90.58 46.90
N GLU A 3 40.66 -89.59 46.27
CA GLU A 3 41.36 -88.66 45.36
C GLU A 3 42.41 -87.88 46.18
N SER A 4 43.63 -87.76 45.64
CA SER A 4 44.68 -86.91 46.22
C SER A 4 44.15 -85.48 46.38
N PRO A 5 44.39 -84.78 47.51
CA PRO A 5 43.94 -83.41 47.66
C PRO A 5 44.64 -82.51 46.63
N ALA A 6 43.86 -81.64 45.98
CA ALA A 6 44.42 -80.59 45.15
C ALA A 6 45.20 -79.61 46.02
N VAL A 7 46.43 -79.30 45.63
CA VAL A 7 47.33 -78.37 46.36
C VAL A 7 47.77 -77.17 45.53
N SER A 8 47.55 -77.21 44.20
CA SER A 8 47.81 -76.04 43.35
C SER A 8 46.89 -75.97 42.12
N PHE A 9 46.78 -74.78 41.53
CA PHE A 9 46.03 -74.51 40.30
C PHE A 9 46.97 -74.11 39.16
N ARG A 10 46.61 -74.52 37.94
CA ARG A 10 47.30 -74.13 36.70
C ARG A 10 46.27 -73.69 35.67
N THR A 11 46.57 -72.60 34.99
CA THR A 11 45.86 -72.13 33.80
C THR A 11 46.63 -72.52 32.54
N SER A 12 45.89 -72.79 31.46
CA SER A 12 46.39 -72.94 30.09
C SER A 12 45.42 -72.30 29.09
N GLY A 13 45.77 -72.23 27.80
CA GLY A 13 44.97 -71.53 26.78
C GLY A 13 45.43 -70.10 26.52
N GLU A 14 44.49 -69.20 26.22
CA GLU A 14 44.75 -67.85 25.71
C GLU A 14 45.15 -66.82 26.79
N LYS A 15 46.20 -67.13 27.56
CA LYS A 15 46.70 -66.25 28.63
C LYS A 15 47.21 -64.89 28.14
N ALA A 16 47.74 -64.85 26.91
CA ALA A 16 48.37 -63.69 26.28
C ALA A 16 49.44 -62.98 27.14
N GLY A 17 49.98 -63.63 28.18
CA GLY A 17 50.93 -63.04 29.13
C GLY A 17 50.33 -62.04 30.13
N ILE A 18 49.01 -61.79 30.06
CA ILE A 18 48.31 -60.78 30.84
C ILE A 18 47.32 -61.36 31.85
N ILE A 19 46.92 -62.63 31.70
CA ILE A 19 46.04 -63.32 32.65
C ILE A 19 46.78 -64.53 33.24
N ASP A 20 46.87 -64.58 34.57
CA ASP A 20 47.45 -65.72 35.28
C ASP A 20 46.62 -66.12 36.50
N ILE A 21 46.96 -67.27 37.08
CA ILE A 21 46.29 -67.81 38.25
C ILE A 21 47.28 -67.94 39.40
N GLU A 22 46.88 -67.47 40.58
CA GLU A 22 47.66 -67.69 41.79
C GLU A 22 47.56 -69.17 42.16
N SER A 23 48.71 -69.87 42.14
CA SER A 23 48.76 -71.33 42.21
C SER A 23 48.17 -71.89 43.51
N ASN A 24 48.25 -71.18 44.64
CA ASN A 24 47.81 -71.69 45.94
C ASN A 24 46.33 -71.41 46.24
N THR A 25 45.74 -70.36 45.63
CA THR A 25 44.40 -69.87 45.96
C THR A 25 43.40 -70.11 44.83
N GLY A 26 43.88 -70.25 43.58
CA GLY A 26 43.05 -70.34 42.39
C GLY A 26 42.47 -69.00 41.93
N ILE A 27 42.90 -67.88 42.51
CA ILE A 27 42.46 -66.54 42.11
C ILE A 27 43.10 -66.18 40.76
N LEU A 28 42.27 -65.86 39.77
CA LEU A 28 42.72 -65.26 38.52
C LEU A 28 43.03 -63.78 38.75
N TYR A 29 44.17 -63.33 38.24
CA TYR A 29 44.56 -61.92 38.28
C TYR A 29 45.13 -61.49 36.93
N ILE A 30 45.10 -60.19 36.69
CA ILE A 30 45.55 -59.58 35.45
C ILE A 30 46.90 -58.88 35.73
N ASN A 31 47.89 -59.06 34.86
CA ASN A 31 49.25 -58.51 34.97
C ASN A 31 49.55 -57.46 33.87
N GLY A 32 48.49 -56.90 33.27
CA GLY A 32 48.51 -55.92 32.18
C GLY A 32 47.13 -55.27 32.01
N SER A 33 46.89 -54.60 30.89
CA SER A 33 45.57 -54.06 30.53
C SER A 33 44.82 -55.01 29.60
N LEU A 34 43.49 -55.04 29.72
CA LEU A 34 42.59 -55.59 28.72
C LEU A 34 42.15 -54.44 27.80
N ASP A 35 42.03 -54.73 26.51
CA ASP A 35 41.72 -53.77 25.45
C ASP A 35 40.72 -54.46 24.52
N TRP A 36 39.52 -53.89 24.40
CA TRP A 36 38.41 -54.50 23.68
C TRP A 36 38.66 -54.47 22.17
N GLU A 37 39.19 -53.36 21.67
CA GLU A 37 39.52 -53.07 20.28
C GLU A 37 40.56 -54.05 19.75
N THR A 38 41.49 -54.46 20.62
CA THR A 38 42.49 -55.49 20.29
C THR A 38 41.94 -56.90 20.43
N LYS A 39 41.24 -57.24 21.53
CA LYS A 39 40.74 -58.60 21.76
C LYS A 39 39.56 -58.69 22.75
N GLN A 40 38.41 -59.08 22.22
CA GLN A 40 37.13 -59.09 22.95
C GLN A 40 36.90 -60.30 23.87
N VAL A 41 37.52 -61.46 23.61
CA VAL A 41 37.25 -62.71 24.36
C VAL A 41 38.53 -63.50 24.59
N HIS A 42 38.78 -63.90 25.84
CA HIS A 42 39.86 -64.81 26.22
C HIS A 42 39.31 -66.15 26.69
N LYS A 43 39.75 -67.24 26.05
CA LYS A 43 39.36 -68.62 26.42
C LYS A 43 40.50 -69.33 27.14
N LEU A 44 40.30 -69.58 28.43
CA LEU A 44 41.25 -70.23 29.32
C LEU A 44 40.73 -71.60 29.76
N GLN A 45 41.66 -72.44 30.20
CA GLN A 45 41.41 -73.76 30.77
C GLN A 45 42.08 -73.79 32.15
N VAL A 46 41.31 -74.06 33.21
CA VAL A 46 41.82 -74.13 34.59
C VAL A 46 41.79 -75.58 35.06
N GLU A 47 42.91 -76.06 35.60
CA GLU A 47 43.03 -77.39 36.19
C GLU A 47 43.67 -77.32 37.58
N SER A 48 43.30 -78.27 38.43
CA SER A 48 43.83 -78.43 39.78
C SER A 48 44.81 -79.60 39.82
N LEU A 49 45.93 -79.45 40.54
CA LEU A 49 47.05 -80.38 40.57
C LEU A 49 47.31 -80.87 42.01
N ASP A 50 47.77 -82.11 42.17
CA ASP A 50 48.27 -82.65 43.45
C ASP A 50 49.75 -82.29 43.68
N GLY A 51 50.31 -82.74 44.81
CA GLY A 51 51.70 -82.42 45.21
C GLY A 51 52.78 -82.94 44.27
N ASN A 52 52.44 -83.83 43.31
CA ASN A 52 53.35 -84.33 42.29
C ASN A 52 53.12 -83.67 40.91
N GLY A 53 52.24 -82.67 40.83
CA GLY A 53 51.91 -81.96 39.59
C GLY A 53 50.95 -82.73 38.67
N THR A 54 50.30 -83.78 39.17
CA THR A 54 49.30 -84.56 38.42
C THR A 54 47.91 -83.94 38.56
N ILE A 55 47.14 -83.93 37.47
CA ILE A 55 45.81 -83.32 37.42
C ILE A 55 44.83 -84.10 38.31
N VAL A 56 44.22 -83.40 39.27
CA VAL A 56 43.20 -83.92 40.18
C VAL A 56 41.81 -83.71 39.60
N LYS A 57 41.49 -82.48 39.14
CA LYS A 57 40.23 -82.11 38.48
C LYS A 57 40.44 -81.02 37.44
N GLY A 58 39.67 -81.08 36.35
CA GLY A 58 39.77 -80.20 35.19
C GLY A 58 40.16 -80.94 33.91
N PRO A 59 40.42 -80.23 32.80
CA PRO A 59 40.39 -78.77 32.72
C PRO A 59 38.95 -78.23 32.56
N PHE A 60 38.66 -77.14 33.27
CA PHE A 60 37.38 -76.42 33.17
C PHE A 60 37.53 -75.20 32.25
N PRO A 61 36.62 -74.99 31.30
CA PRO A 61 36.66 -73.82 30.44
C PRO A 61 36.28 -72.57 31.24
N VAL A 62 37.13 -71.55 31.17
CA VAL A 62 36.85 -70.21 31.67
C VAL A 62 36.89 -69.26 30.47
N THR A 63 35.77 -68.60 30.19
CA THR A 63 35.69 -67.57 29.15
C THR A 63 35.60 -66.21 29.81
N ILE A 64 36.55 -65.34 29.50
CA ILE A 64 36.56 -63.95 29.95
C ILE A 64 36.10 -63.11 28.76
N TYR A 65 35.00 -62.38 28.95
CA TYR A 65 34.52 -61.38 28.02
C TYR A 65 35.07 -60.03 28.46
N VAL A 66 35.74 -59.33 27.56
CA VAL A 66 36.17 -57.94 27.79
C VAL A 66 34.96 -57.06 27.48
N GLU A 67 34.61 -56.19 28.43
CA GLU A 67 33.56 -55.18 28.20
C GLU A 67 34.21 -53.92 27.61
N ASP A 68 33.54 -53.39 26.59
CA ASP A 68 33.90 -52.14 25.93
C ASP A 68 33.71 -50.94 26.86
N ILE A 69 34.61 -49.96 26.77
CA ILE A 69 34.52 -48.67 27.47
C ILE A 69 34.76 -47.56 26.45
N ASN A 70 34.21 -46.37 26.71
CA ASN A 70 34.40 -45.22 25.84
C ASN A 70 35.83 -44.66 25.97
N ASP A 71 36.81 -45.21 25.24
CA ASP A 71 38.22 -44.80 25.27
C ASP A 71 38.80 -44.44 23.88
N ASN A 72 38.04 -44.62 22.79
CA ASN A 72 38.39 -44.11 21.47
C ASN A 72 37.52 -42.89 21.10
N PRO A 73 38.12 -41.74 20.74
CA PRO A 73 37.35 -40.60 20.26
C PRO A 73 36.94 -40.78 18.79
N PRO A 74 35.83 -40.16 18.36
CA PRO A 74 35.40 -40.25 16.97
C PRO A 74 36.36 -39.50 16.04
N GLU A 75 36.66 -40.06 14.87
CA GLU A 75 37.59 -39.51 13.88
C GLU A 75 36.90 -39.25 12.55
N PHE A 76 37.03 -38.04 11.99
CA PHE A 76 36.54 -37.75 10.64
C PHE A 76 37.43 -38.39 9.58
N ASP A 77 36.83 -38.97 8.54
CA ASP A 77 37.55 -39.62 7.44
C ASP A 77 38.49 -38.67 6.67
N GLN A 78 38.24 -37.36 6.75
CA GLN A 78 38.99 -36.32 6.05
C GLN A 78 39.32 -35.17 7.00
N THR A 79 40.47 -34.54 6.76
CA THR A 79 40.90 -33.37 7.53
C THR A 79 40.19 -32.08 7.13
N LYS A 80 39.58 -32.04 5.93
CA LYS A 80 38.72 -30.96 5.42
C LYS A 80 37.71 -31.49 4.42
N TYR A 81 36.52 -30.90 4.38
CA TYR A 81 35.49 -31.19 3.38
C TYR A 81 35.20 -29.95 2.53
N PHE A 82 34.79 -30.18 1.27
CA PHE A 82 34.43 -29.10 0.34
C PHE A 82 33.03 -29.32 -0.22
N GLY A 83 32.17 -28.31 -0.12
CA GLY A 83 30.80 -28.34 -0.61
C GLY A 83 30.49 -27.16 -1.53
N VAL A 84 29.57 -27.35 -2.46
CA VAL A 84 29.07 -26.27 -3.33
C VAL A 84 27.56 -26.17 -3.20
N VAL A 85 27.07 -24.96 -2.96
CA VAL A 85 25.64 -24.65 -2.84
C VAL A 85 25.31 -23.49 -3.77
N ARG A 86 24.13 -23.51 -4.40
CA ARG A 86 23.65 -22.36 -5.19
C ARG A 86 22.75 -21.48 -4.34
N GLN A 87 22.79 -20.18 -4.59
CA GLN A 87 21.78 -19.26 -4.09
C GLN A 87 20.36 -19.78 -4.45
N ASN A 88 19.40 -19.58 -3.54
CA ASN A 88 18.02 -20.07 -3.66
C ASN A 88 17.88 -21.61 -3.70
N SER A 89 18.89 -22.38 -3.27
CA SER A 89 18.74 -23.84 -3.10
C SER A 89 17.66 -24.16 -2.06
N ARG A 90 16.92 -25.26 -2.27
CA ARG A 90 15.78 -25.63 -1.42
C ARG A 90 16.25 -25.90 0.03
N PRO A 91 15.56 -25.34 1.06
CA PRO A 91 15.90 -25.63 2.46
C PRO A 91 15.81 -27.12 2.75
N GLY A 92 16.78 -27.65 3.52
CA GLY A 92 16.81 -29.06 3.92
C GLY A 92 17.24 -30.05 2.84
N LYS A 93 17.50 -29.61 1.60
CA LYS A 93 18.09 -30.46 0.56
C LYS A 93 19.60 -30.55 0.79
N PRO A 94 20.17 -31.74 1.05
CA PRO A 94 21.60 -31.85 1.30
C PRO A 94 22.42 -31.67 0.02
N PHE A 95 23.53 -30.94 0.13
CA PHE A 95 24.52 -30.74 -0.93
C PHE A 95 25.91 -31.33 -0.60
N LEU A 96 26.12 -31.76 0.64
CA LEU A 96 27.37 -32.36 1.12
C LEU A 96 27.06 -33.35 2.26
N TYR A 97 27.88 -34.40 2.39
CA TYR A 97 27.88 -35.32 3.52
C TYR A 97 29.27 -35.33 4.16
N VAL A 98 29.32 -35.26 5.48
CA VAL A 98 30.53 -35.51 6.26
C VAL A 98 30.41 -36.85 6.97
N HIS A 99 31.52 -37.54 7.14
CA HIS A 99 31.55 -38.86 7.76
C HIS A 99 32.67 -38.95 8.79
N ALA A 100 32.40 -39.71 9.85
CA ALA A 100 33.34 -39.99 10.92
C ALA A 100 33.12 -41.42 11.41
N THR A 101 34.15 -42.01 11.99
CA THR A 101 34.15 -43.37 12.54
C THR A 101 34.62 -43.34 13.99
N ASP A 102 34.02 -44.23 14.79
CA ASP A 102 34.45 -44.52 16.16
C ASP A 102 34.89 -45.98 16.24
N HIS A 103 35.91 -46.27 17.05
CA HIS A 103 36.50 -47.59 17.16
C HIS A 103 35.94 -48.43 18.32
N ASP A 104 35.18 -47.82 19.24
CA ASP A 104 34.48 -48.51 20.31
C ASP A 104 33.37 -49.45 19.76
N ASP A 105 32.69 -50.22 20.61
CA ASP A 105 31.69 -51.20 20.17
C ASP A 105 30.49 -50.54 19.45
N PRO A 106 30.25 -50.82 18.14
CA PRO A 106 29.16 -50.21 17.38
C PRO A 106 27.76 -50.62 17.87
N THR A 107 27.67 -51.64 18.72
CA THR A 107 26.40 -52.09 19.32
C THR A 107 26.05 -51.35 20.61
N THR A 108 27.00 -50.60 21.18
CA THR A 108 26.81 -49.80 22.39
C THR A 108 26.59 -48.33 22.02
N PRO A 109 26.19 -47.46 22.98
CA PRO A 109 26.19 -46.03 22.75
C PRO A 109 27.58 -45.44 22.51
N HIS A 110 28.67 -46.09 22.92
CA HIS A 110 30.03 -45.56 22.84
C HIS A 110 30.33 -45.14 21.39
N ALA A 111 30.22 -46.04 20.41
CA ALA A 111 30.42 -45.69 19.00
C ALA A 111 29.21 -45.02 18.28
N GLN A 112 28.14 -44.62 18.98
CA GLN A 112 27.01 -43.93 18.35
C GLN A 112 27.29 -42.45 18.14
N LEU A 113 27.36 -42.02 16.88
CA LEU A 113 27.74 -40.66 16.53
C LEU A 113 26.56 -39.68 16.48
N SER A 114 26.82 -38.44 16.89
CA SER A 114 25.92 -37.30 16.73
C SER A 114 26.67 -36.09 16.15
N TYR A 115 26.27 -35.65 14.96
CA TYR A 115 26.84 -34.50 14.26
C TYR A 115 26.18 -33.17 14.64
N SER A 116 26.94 -32.08 14.63
CA SER A 116 26.45 -30.72 14.87
C SER A 116 27.34 -29.67 14.20
N ILE A 117 26.77 -28.52 13.83
CA ILE A 117 27.55 -27.34 13.39
C ILE A 117 27.77 -26.45 14.61
N LEU A 118 29.03 -26.23 15.00
CA LEU A 118 29.36 -25.37 16.13
C LEU A 118 29.30 -23.89 15.72
N HIS A 119 30.02 -23.56 14.65
CA HIS A 119 30.16 -22.19 14.13
C HIS A 119 30.27 -22.21 12.60
N HIS A 120 29.95 -21.09 11.97
CA HIS A 120 30.32 -20.82 10.59
C HIS A 120 31.08 -19.49 10.52
N PHE A 121 31.96 -19.33 9.55
CA PHE A 121 32.71 -18.09 9.34
C PHE A 121 32.56 -17.61 7.89
N PRO A 122 32.35 -16.30 7.67
CA PRO A 122 32.05 -15.26 8.65
C PRO A 122 30.63 -15.44 9.24
N ASN A 123 30.40 -15.03 10.49
CA ASN A 123 29.10 -15.15 11.18
C ASN A 123 28.43 -13.78 11.46
N PRO A 124 28.11 -12.97 10.44
CA PRO A 124 27.34 -11.74 10.65
C PRO A 124 25.83 -12.00 10.78
N TYR A 125 25.38 -13.25 10.74
CA TYR A 125 23.97 -13.63 10.68
C TYR A 125 23.46 -14.04 12.07
N GLU A 126 22.25 -13.62 12.43
CA GLU A 126 21.62 -13.98 13.71
C GLU A 126 21.32 -15.48 13.82
N GLU A 127 21.08 -16.13 12.68
CA GLU A 127 20.78 -17.55 12.57
C GLU A 127 21.79 -18.27 11.66
N MET A 128 21.97 -19.56 11.90
CA MET A 128 22.80 -20.42 11.05
C MET A 128 22.21 -20.54 9.64
N LEU A 129 23.00 -20.20 8.62
CA LEU A 129 22.61 -20.37 7.21
C LEU A 129 22.63 -21.83 6.74
N PHE A 130 23.31 -22.70 7.48
CA PHE A 130 23.44 -24.12 7.17
C PHE A 130 22.95 -24.95 8.35
N GLN A 131 22.43 -26.13 8.05
CA GLN A 131 22.00 -27.11 9.02
C GLN A 131 22.60 -28.48 8.67
N ILE A 132 22.77 -29.33 9.68
CA ILE A 132 23.32 -30.68 9.54
C ILE A 132 22.35 -31.70 10.13
N ASP A 133 22.16 -32.82 9.45
CA ASP A 133 21.49 -33.98 10.03
C ASP A 133 22.40 -34.63 11.07
N ASN A 134 21.90 -34.79 12.30
CA ASN A 134 22.71 -35.24 13.42
C ASN A 134 23.08 -36.73 13.35
N VAL A 135 22.45 -37.53 12.49
CA VAL A 135 22.75 -38.96 12.33
C VAL A 135 23.55 -39.20 11.06
N THR A 136 23.17 -38.60 9.94
CA THR A 136 23.76 -38.91 8.63
C THR A 136 24.90 -37.97 8.24
N GLY A 137 25.16 -36.90 8.99
CA GLY A 137 26.16 -35.88 8.64
C GLY A 137 25.82 -35.09 7.37
N ALA A 138 24.56 -35.09 6.95
CA ALA A 138 24.12 -34.43 5.72
C ALA A 138 23.96 -32.92 5.95
N ILE A 139 24.70 -32.11 5.20
CA ILE A 139 24.67 -30.64 5.30
C ILE A 139 23.75 -30.08 4.22
N SER A 140 22.82 -29.23 4.63
CA SER A 140 21.83 -28.56 3.78
C SER A 140 21.69 -27.07 4.13
N PRO A 141 21.14 -26.23 3.24
CA PRO A 141 20.78 -24.86 3.58
C PRO A 141 19.65 -24.88 4.61
N SER A 142 19.73 -24.01 5.62
CA SER A 142 18.58 -23.72 6.48
C SER A 142 17.54 -22.89 5.70
N ARG A 143 16.37 -22.66 6.30
CA ARG A 143 15.38 -21.73 5.71
C ARG A 143 15.98 -20.34 5.48
N THR A 144 16.79 -19.89 6.43
CA THR A 144 17.50 -18.61 6.40
C THR A 144 18.62 -18.64 5.35
N GLY A 145 19.39 -19.72 5.26
CA GLY A 145 20.39 -19.90 4.19
C GLY A 145 19.80 -19.84 2.79
N SER A 146 18.68 -20.53 2.56
CA SER A 146 18.01 -20.51 1.26
C SER A 146 17.64 -19.10 0.79
N TYR A 147 17.37 -18.17 1.71
CA TYR A 147 17.02 -16.79 1.40
C TYR A 147 18.23 -15.84 1.35
N TYR A 148 19.19 -15.99 2.26
CA TYR A 148 20.27 -14.99 2.45
C TYR A 148 21.61 -15.36 1.80
N LEU A 149 21.78 -16.60 1.31
CA LEU A 149 22.98 -16.96 0.55
C LEU A 149 23.05 -16.12 -0.73
N ASP A 150 24.11 -15.33 -0.84
CA ASP A 150 24.30 -14.39 -1.94
C ASP A 150 25.81 -14.35 -2.27
N PRO A 151 26.23 -14.95 -3.41
CA PRO A 151 27.64 -15.03 -3.75
C PRO A 151 28.28 -13.65 -4.01
N GLN A 152 27.49 -12.60 -4.29
CA GLN A 152 28.03 -11.24 -4.45
C GLN A 152 28.37 -10.58 -3.11
N LYS A 153 27.71 -11.01 -2.03
CA LYS A 153 27.99 -10.53 -0.66
C LYS A 153 29.03 -11.40 0.03
N GLN A 154 28.87 -12.72 -0.11
CA GLN A 154 29.73 -13.71 0.49
C GLN A 154 29.66 -15.02 -0.32
N ASP A 155 30.77 -15.36 -0.97
CA ASP A 155 30.87 -16.55 -1.83
C ASP A 155 31.43 -17.79 -1.11
N THR A 156 31.97 -17.63 0.10
CA THR A 156 32.68 -18.71 0.81
C THR A 156 32.34 -18.72 2.29
N PHE A 157 32.06 -19.90 2.84
CA PHE A 157 31.84 -20.13 4.26
C PHE A 157 32.73 -21.26 4.78
N THR A 158 33.25 -21.13 6.00
CA THR A 158 33.90 -22.25 6.70
C THR A 158 33.03 -22.66 7.87
N LEU A 159 32.47 -23.87 7.85
CA LEU A 159 31.78 -24.46 8.99
C LEU A 159 32.76 -25.24 9.85
N VAL A 160 32.66 -25.06 11.17
CA VAL A 160 33.29 -25.96 12.14
C VAL A 160 32.25 -27.00 12.52
N VAL A 161 32.36 -28.19 11.94
CA VAL A 161 31.46 -29.31 12.21
C VAL A 161 32.07 -30.16 13.31
N SER A 162 31.29 -30.52 14.31
CA SER A 162 31.69 -31.40 15.40
C SER A 162 30.87 -32.68 15.39
N VAL A 163 31.55 -33.80 15.62
CA VAL A 163 30.96 -35.10 15.89
C VAL A 163 31.24 -35.49 17.33
N ARG A 164 30.24 -36.08 17.99
CA ARG A 164 30.35 -36.64 19.34
C ARG A 164 29.96 -38.10 19.32
N ASP A 165 30.64 -38.89 20.12
CA ASP A 165 30.28 -40.26 20.46
C ASP A 165 29.10 -40.28 21.46
N MET A 166 28.72 -41.44 22.02
CA MET A 166 27.69 -41.52 23.08
C MET A 166 26.32 -40.93 22.71
N ALA A 167 26.00 -40.95 21.41
CA ALA A 167 24.86 -40.28 20.80
C ALA A 167 24.74 -38.78 21.18
N GLY A 168 25.85 -38.15 21.59
CA GLY A 168 25.92 -36.77 22.06
C GLY A 168 25.21 -36.49 23.39
N LYS A 169 24.86 -37.51 24.19
CA LYS A 169 23.98 -37.37 25.37
C LYS A 169 24.70 -37.08 26.70
N THR A 170 25.98 -37.38 26.80
CA THR A 170 26.71 -37.31 28.09
C THR A 170 27.82 -36.27 28.07
N ILE A 171 28.13 -35.69 29.23
CA ILE A 171 29.28 -34.79 29.39
C ILE A 171 30.63 -35.49 29.21
N ASN A 172 30.65 -36.82 29.29
CA ASN A 172 31.84 -37.65 29.12
C ASN A 172 32.06 -38.09 27.65
N ALA A 173 31.23 -37.59 26.72
CA ALA A 173 31.36 -37.93 25.31
C ALA A 173 32.65 -37.33 24.72
N PHE A 174 33.44 -38.11 23.99
CA PHE A 174 34.52 -37.55 23.20
C PHE A 174 33.99 -36.83 21.97
N THR A 175 34.76 -35.84 21.53
CA THR A 175 34.38 -34.96 20.44
C THR A 175 35.54 -34.74 19.51
N SER A 176 35.26 -34.74 18.21
CA SER A 176 36.19 -34.28 17.17
C SER A 176 35.53 -33.19 16.33
N SER A 177 36.34 -32.39 15.65
CA SER A 177 35.88 -31.29 14.81
C SER A 177 36.67 -31.18 13.52
N VAL A 178 35.98 -30.82 12.43
CA VAL A 178 36.57 -30.64 11.10
C VAL A 178 36.07 -29.35 10.44
N ASP A 179 36.92 -28.74 9.62
CA ASP A 179 36.56 -27.61 8.77
C ASP A 179 35.84 -28.10 7.50
N VAL A 180 34.69 -27.51 7.22
CA VAL A 180 33.93 -27.69 5.98
C VAL A 180 33.88 -26.38 5.22
N ILE A 181 34.51 -26.33 4.05
CA ILE A 181 34.56 -25.15 3.20
C ILE A 181 33.43 -25.22 2.16
N ILE A 182 32.53 -24.26 2.21
CA ILE A 182 31.37 -24.15 1.32
C ILE A 182 31.58 -23.00 0.36
N THR A 183 31.45 -23.27 -0.94
CA THR A 183 31.40 -22.24 -1.98
C THR A 183 29.95 -22.01 -2.42
N VAL A 184 29.51 -20.76 -2.38
CA VAL A 184 28.21 -20.31 -2.85
C VAL A 184 28.33 -19.88 -4.31
N MET A 185 27.49 -20.43 -5.17
CA MET A 185 27.40 -20.05 -6.58
C MET A 185 26.07 -19.35 -6.88
N GLU A 186 26.02 -18.65 -8.01
CA GLU A 186 24.77 -18.06 -8.50
C GLU A 186 23.70 -19.13 -8.79
N SER A 187 22.44 -18.73 -8.61
CA SER A 187 21.27 -19.50 -9.01
C SER A 187 21.27 -19.72 -10.53
N LEU A 188 20.97 -20.94 -10.96
CA LEU A 188 20.65 -21.22 -12.36
C LEU A 188 19.27 -20.66 -12.72
N TRP A 189 18.38 -20.57 -11.74
CA TRP A 189 17.02 -20.06 -11.89
C TRP A 189 17.03 -18.54 -11.90
N LYS A 190 17.36 -17.98 -13.08
CA LYS A 190 17.45 -16.55 -13.34
C LYS A 190 16.67 -16.20 -14.60
N ALA A 191 16.04 -15.03 -14.58
CA ALA A 191 15.26 -14.57 -15.72
C ALA A 191 16.22 -14.26 -16.87
N PRO A 192 15.88 -14.64 -18.12
CA PRO A 192 16.64 -14.18 -19.26
C PRO A 192 16.51 -12.64 -19.38
N PRO A 193 17.43 -11.97 -20.08
CA PRO A 193 17.23 -10.60 -20.52
C PRO A 193 15.93 -10.46 -21.32
N ILE A 194 15.46 -9.22 -21.50
CA ILE A 194 14.31 -8.93 -22.36
C ILE A 194 14.54 -9.55 -23.74
N ILE A 195 13.56 -10.34 -24.19
CA ILE A 195 13.63 -11.05 -25.46
C ILE A 195 12.94 -10.18 -26.51
N TYR A 196 13.65 -9.88 -27.59
CA TYR A 196 13.13 -9.15 -28.74
C TYR A 196 12.83 -10.13 -29.87
N ILE A 197 11.59 -10.13 -30.36
CA ILE A 197 11.13 -11.02 -31.43
C ILE A 197 10.52 -10.16 -32.53
N LYS A 198 11.01 -10.29 -33.75
CA LYS A 198 10.38 -9.66 -34.92
C LYS A 198 9.02 -10.30 -35.21
N GLU A 199 8.03 -9.46 -35.47
CA GLU A 199 6.72 -9.91 -35.92
C GLU A 199 6.77 -10.59 -37.30
N ASN A 200 5.66 -11.20 -37.71
CA ASN A 200 5.47 -11.81 -39.02
C ASN A 200 6.64 -12.71 -39.48
N SER A 201 7.26 -13.39 -38.52
CA SER A 201 8.37 -14.30 -38.75
C SER A 201 8.00 -15.40 -39.74
N THR A 202 8.81 -15.57 -40.78
CA THR A 202 8.63 -16.63 -41.78
C THR A 202 9.29 -17.96 -41.36
N GLN A 203 9.83 -18.06 -40.16
CA GLN A 203 10.47 -19.27 -39.66
C GLN A 203 9.44 -20.36 -39.36
N VAL A 204 9.83 -21.62 -39.50
CA VAL A 204 8.95 -22.74 -39.13
C VAL A 204 8.86 -22.81 -37.61
N HIS A 205 7.67 -22.56 -37.07
CA HIS A 205 7.41 -22.63 -35.64
C HIS A 205 7.21 -24.08 -35.15
N PRO A 206 7.50 -24.40 -33.88
CA PRO A 206 7.94 -23.49 -32.81
C PRO A 206 9.42 -23.09 -32.89
N VAL A 207 9.73 -21.82 -32.62
CA VAL A 207 11.12 -21.28 -32.64
C VAL A 207 11.62 -21.11 -31.21
N ASN A 208 12.81 -21.62 -30.90
CA ASN A 208 13.44 -21.47 -29.58
C ASN A 208 13.93 -20.03 -29.41
N ILE A 209 13.47 -19.35 -28.36
CA ILE A 209 13.79 -17.95 -28.08
C ILE A 209 14.64 -17.76 -26.82
N SER A 210 14.59 -18.69 -25.88
CA SER A 210 15.32 -18.57 -24.61
C SER A 210 15.33 -19.89 -23.86
N LYS A 211 16.06 -19.93 -22.74
CA LYS A 211 16.12 -21.09 -21.86
C LYS A 211 16.22 -20.65 -20.41
N VAL A 212 15.49 -21.35 -19.54
CA VAL A 212 15.60 -21.25 -18.09
C VAL A 212 16.01 -22.59 -17.51
N GLN A 213 16.70 -22.58 -16.37
CA GLN A 213 17.21 -23.79 -15.74
C GLN A 213 17.05 -23.71 -14.23
N SER A 214 16.49 -24.75 -13.61
CA SER A 214 16.33 -24.80 -12.14
C SER A 214 17.64 -25.24 -11.50
N ASN A 215 17.82 -24.86 -10.23
CA ASN A 215 18.87 -25.46 -9.39
C ASN A 215 18.59 -26.95 -9.14
N GLU A 216 17.32 -27.34 -9.10
CA GLU A 216 16.90 -28.71 -8.82
C GLU A 216 16.76 -29.52 -10.12
N PRO A 217 17.42 -30.69 -10.23
CA PRO A 217 17.27 -31.56 -11.38
C PRO A 217 15.91 -32.26 -11.36
N GLY A 218 15.37 -32.56 -12.55
CA GLY A 218 14.15 -33.37 -12.70
C GLY A 218 12.84 -32.63 -12.43
N VAL A 219 12.86 -31.30 -12.35
CA VAL A 219 11.65 -30.48 -12.25
C VAL A 219 10.86 -30.47 -13.56
N ILE A 220 9.56 -30.21 -13.43
CA ILE A 220 8.64 -30.00 -14.55
C ILE A 220 8.47 -28.49 -14.75
N TYR A 221 8.79 -28.01 -15.95
CA TYR A 221 8.55 -26.63 -16.34
C TYR A 221 7.13 -26.43 -16.86
N GLU A 222 6.49 -25.35 -16.46
CA GLU A 222 5.16 -24.97 -16.91
C GLU A 222 5.07 -23.45 -17.07
N LEU A 223 4.27 -22.98 -18.04
CA LEU A 223 3.96 -21.57 -18.19
C LEU A 223 2.73 -21.21 -17.36
N PHE A 224 2.78 -20.06 -16.70
CA PHE A 224 1.70 -19.53 -15.89
C PHE A 224 1.48 -18.06 -16.24
N GLU A 225 0.24 -17.69 -16.57
CA GLU A 225 -0.14 -16.31 -16.88
C GLU A 225 -0.91 -15.67 -15.73
N LYS A 226 -0.72 -14.37 -15.53
CA LYS A 226 -1.50 -13.57 -14.57
C LYS A 226 -2.88 -13.21 -15.13
N GLU A 227 -2.99 -13.06 -16.45
CA GLU A 227 -4.22 -12.72 -17.17
C GLU A 227 -4.56 -13.87 -18.12
N LYS A 228 -5.84 -14.29 -18.18
CA LYS A 228 -6.25 -15.34 -19.11
C LYS A 228 -6.30 -14.77 -20.53
N LEU A 229 -5.26 -14.98 -21.32
CA LEU A 229 -5.38 -14.85 -22.77
C LEU A 229 -6.20 -16.04 -23.33
N PRO A 230 -6.97 -15.85 -24.41
CA PRO A 230 -7.65 -16.95 -25.08
C PRO A 230 -6.67 -18.04 -25.53
N ARG A 231 -5.45 -17.62 -25.89
CA ARG A 231 -4.33 -18.47 -26.31
C ARG A 231 -3.02 -17.72 -26.09
N LEU A 232 -2.04 -18.37 -25.46
CA LEU A 232 -0.68 -17.85 -25.31
C LEU A 232 0.21 -18.42 -26.42
N PRO A 233 0.85 -17.58 -27.26
CA PRO A 233 1.68 -18.04 -28.38
C PRO A 233 3.08 -18.51 -27.93
N PHE A 234 3.19 -19.08 -26.73
CA PHE A 234 4.43 -19.53 -26.14
C PHE A 234 4.29 -20.91 -25.49
N SER A 235 5.39 -21.68 -25.48
CA SER A 235 5.48 -22.96 -24.78
C SER A 235 6.84 -23.13 -24.12
N VAL A 236 6.92 -24.03 -23.14
CA VAL A 236 8.17 -24.41 -22.49
C VAL A 236 8.37 -25.92 -22.58
N SER A 237 9.58 -26.36 -22.93
CA SER A 237 9.93 -27.77 -23.01
C SER A 237 10.27 -28.35 -21.64
N LYS A 238 10.38 -29.68 -21.56
CA LYS A 238 10.85 -30.39 -20.36
C LYS A 238 12.29 -30.04 -19.97
N SER A 239 13.09 -29.50 -20.89
CA SER A 239 14.46 -29.03 -20.65
C SER A 239 14.54 -27.54 -20.31
N GLY A 240 13.40 -26.85 -20.20
CA GLY A 240 13.33 -25.42 -19.87
C GLY A 240 13.58 -24.49 -21.06
N ASP A 241 13.60 -25.02 -22.28
CA ASP A 241 13.68 -24.20 -23.50
C ASP A 241 12.31 -23.57 -23.77
N ILE A 242 12.29 -22.26 -24.00
CA ILE A 242 11.08 -21.46 -24.24
C ILE A 242 10.97 -21.24 -25.74
N TYR A 243 9.76 -21.47 -26.27
CA TYR A 243 9.48 -21.35 -27.69
C TYR A 243 8.33 -20.39 -27.96
N VAL A 244 8.43 -19.66 -29.07
CA VAL A 244 7.31 -18.99 -29.70
C VAL A 244 6.63 -19.94 -30.69
N THR A 245 5.34 -20.19 -30.52
CA THR A 245 4.61 -21.27 -31.21
C THR A 245 3.95 -20.86 -32.53
N GLU A 246 3.81 -19.57 -32.76
CA GLU A 246 3.23 -18.99 -33.98
C GLU A 246 3.83 -17.61 -34.25
N PRO A 247 3.75 -17.09 -35.49
CA PRO A 247 4.16 -15.72 -35.78
C PRO A 247 3.40 -14.74 -34.88
N LEU A 248 4.10 -13.72 -34.39
CA LEU A 248 3.50 -12.65 -33.61
C LEU A 248 3.12 -11.50 -34.55
N ASP A 249 2.13 -10.73 -34.13
CA ASP A 249 1.62 -9.53 -34.77
C ASP A 249 1.67 -8.42 -33.71
N ARG A 250 2.44 -7.36 -33.97
CA ARG A 250 2.66 -6.25 -33.03
C ARG A 250 1.43 -5.35 -32.95
N GLU A 251 0.72 -5.13 -34.06
CA GLU A 251 -0.53 -4.37 -34.10
C GLU A 251 -1.65 -5.06 -33.31
N GLU A 252 -1.62 -6.39 -33.22
CA GLU A 252 -2.45 -7.13 -32.26
C GLU A 252 -1.94 -6.97 -30.82
N LYS A 253 -0.64 -7.21 -30.59
CA LYS A 253 -0.01 -7.09 -29.27
C LYS A 253 1.51 -6.93 -29.30
N ASP A 254 1.97 -5.78 -28.83
CA ASP A 254 3.39 -5.37 -28.83
C ASP A 254 4.26 -5.99 -27.73
N THR A 255 3.66 -6.49 -26.64
CA THR A 255 4.38 -6.93 -25.44
C THR A 255 3.71 -8.11 -24.75
N TYR A 256 4.53 -9.07 -24.31
CA TYR A 256 4.08 -10.24 -23.57
C TYR A 256 4.84 -10.38 -22.25
N THR A 257 4.09 -10.67 -21.19
CA THR A 257 4.64 -10.94 -19.86
C THR A 257 3.95 -12.17 -19.27
N PHE A 258 4.72 -13.21 -18.99
CA PHE A 258 4.24 -14.45 -18.38
C PHE A 258 5.29 -15.02 -17.41
N PHE A 259 4.91 -16.03 -16.63
CA PHE A 259 5.81 -16.68 -15.67
C PHE A 259 6.14 -18.10 -16.13
N VAL A 260 7.39 -18.51 -15.91
CA VAL A 260 7.75 -19.94 -15.87
C VAL A 260 7.76 -20.37 -14.42
N VAL A 261 7.14 -21.52 -14.15
CA VAL A 261 7.15 -22.16 -12.84
C VAL A 261 7.77 -23.55 -12.93
N THR A 262 8.39 -24.00 -11.84
CA THR A 262 8.95 -25.34 -11.70
C THR A 262 8.18 -26.11 -10.66
N LYS A 263 7.76 -27.33 -11.00
CA LYS A 263 7.05 -28.23 -10.11
C LYS A 263 7.82 -29.53 -9.92
N ASP A 264 7.71 -30.12 -8.73
CA ASP A 264 8.20 -31.47 -8.48
C ASP A 264 7.20 -32.54 -8.94
N SER A 265 7.56 -33.81 -8.75
CA SER A 265 6.71 -34.96 -9.12
C SER A 265 5.34 -35.00 -8.43
N LYS A 266 5.14 -34.27 -7.33
CA LYS A 266 3.87 -34.15 -6.61
C LYS A 266 3.07 -32.93 -7.05
N GLY A 267 3.63 -32.09 -7.93
CA GLY A 267 3.03 -30.86 -8.40
C GLY A 267 3.30 -29.64 -7.51
N GLU A 268 4.16 -29.77 -6.49
CA GLU A 268 4.50 -28.65 -5.61
C GLU A 268 5.54 -27.73 -6.28
N LEU A 269 5.42 -26.42 -6.06
CA LEU A 269 6.38 -25.45 -6.58
C LEU A 269 7.76 -25.66 -5.94
N VAL A 270 8.79 -25.71 -6.79
CA VAL A 270 10.18 -25.89 -6.38
C VAL A 270 10.89 -24.55 -6.27
N ASP A 271 10.81 -23.74 -7.33
CA ASP A 271 11.35 -22.39 -7.36
C ASP A 271 10.23 -21.34 -7.32
N LYS A 272 10.62 -20.10 -7.00
CA LYS A 272 9.71 -18.96 -7.14
C LYS A 272 9.36 -18.75 -8.63
N PRO A 273 8.11 -18.34 -8.97
CA PRO A 273 7.74 -18.03 -10.34
C PRO A 273 8.68 -17.01 -10.99
N LEU A 274 9.15 -17.32 -12.18
CA LEU A 274 10.15 -16.54 -12.91
C LEU A 274 9.49 -15.77 -14.06
N GLN A 275 9.50 -14.45 -13.99
CA GLN A 275 8.86 -13.61 -15.00
C GLN A 275 9.70 -13.53 -16.27
N ILE A 276 9.05 -13.72 -17.42
CA ILE A 276 9.61 -13.57 -18.76
C ILE A 276 8.96 -12.36 -19.42
N HIS A 277 9.79 -11.53 -20.05
CA HIS A 277 9.36 -10.32 -20.73
C HIS A 277 9.80 -10.37 -22.19
N ILE A 278 8.84 -10.23 -23.09
CA ILE A 278 9.03 -10.28 -24.54
C ILE A 278 8.49 -8.98 -25.15
N ILE A 279 9.31 -8.37 -26.00
CA ILE A 279 8.95 -7.21 -26.82
C ILE A 279 8.90 -7.67 -28.27
N VAL A 280 7.78 -7.39 -28.94
CA VAL A 280 7.64 -7.64 -30.38
C VAL A 280 8.24 -6.45 -31.13
N GLU A 281 9.25 -6.71 -31.97
CA GLU A 281 9.87 -5.70 -32.81
C GLU A 281 9.04 -5.48 -34.07
N ASP A 282 8.81 -4.20 -34.35
CA ASP A 282 8.07 -3.69 -35.49
C ASP A 282 8.72 -4.01 -36.84
N ILE A 283 7.89 -4.42 -37.79
CA ILE A 283 8.22 -4.50 -39.21
C ILE A 283 7.28 -3.57 -39.97
N ASP A 284 7.84 -2.82 -40.92
CA ASP A 284 7.06 -2.04 -41.88
C ASP A 284 6.20 -2.98 -42.76
N ASP A 285 4.99 -3.28 -42.32
CA ASP A 285 4.03 -4.17 -43.00
C ASP A 285 2.59 -3.63 -43.07
N ASN A 286 2.32 -2.49 -42.43
CA ASN A 286 1.09 -1.73 -42.63
C ASN A 286 1.33 -0.54 -43.56
N PRO A 287 0.48 -0.32 -44.58
CA PRO A 287 0.60 0.84 -45.45
C PRO A 287 -0.04 2.10 -44.83
N PRO A 288 0.31 3.30 -45.30
CA PRO A 288 -0.33 4.54 -44.86
C PRO A 288 -1.81 4.55 -45.24
N VAL A 289 -2.67 5.01 -44.35
CA VAL A 289 -4.12 5.09 -44.56
C VAL A 289 -4.59 6.53 -44.42
N CYS A 290 -5.28 7.05 -45.43
CA CYS A 290 -5.91 8.38 -45.38
C CYS A 290 -7.08 8.37 -44.39
N GLN A 291 -7.12 9.32 -43.46
CA GLN A 291 -8.22 9.39 -42.48
C GLN A 291 -9.56 9.75 -43.14
N GLN A 292 -9.52 10.57 -44.17
CA GLN A 292 -10.66 10.94 -45.01
C GLN A 292 -10.26 10.78 -46.48
N ASN A 293 -11.18 10.24 -47.29
CA ASN A 293 -10.95 10.03 -48.71
C ASN A 293 -12.27 10.18 -49.49
N PRO A 294 -12.56 11.35 -50.09
CA PRO A 294 -11.67 12.49 -50.22
C PRO A 294 -11.55 13.36 -48.94
N THR A 295 -10.39 13.97 -48.73
CA THR A 295 -10.22 15.09 -47.78
C THR A 295 -10.78 16.35 -48.42
N ILE A 296 -11.72 17.03 -47.76
CA ILE A 296 -12.33 18.26 -48.29
C ILE A 296 -11.69 19.47 -47.61
N VAL A 297 -11.27 20.44 -48.43
CA VAL A 297 -10.65 21.70 -48.00
C VAL A 297 -11.42 22.85 -48.63
N GLU A 298 -11.86 23.81 -47.84
CA GLU A 298 -12.51 25.03 -48.32
C GLU A 298 -11.51 26.20 -48.27
N VAL A 299 -11.46 27.01 -49.32
CA VAL A 299 -10.50 28.12 -49.46
C VAL A 299 -11.19 29.33 -50.10
N GLN A 300 -10.99 30.52 -49.54
CA GLN A 300 -11.63 31.74 -50.05
C GLN A 300 -10.95 32.20 -51.34
N GLU A 301 -11.70 32.71 -52.32
CA GLU A 301 -11.10 33.13 -53.60
C GLU A 301 -10.12 34.32 -53.48
N ASN A 302 -10.28 35.19 -52.48
CA ASN A 302 -9.35 36.31 -52.24
C ASN A 302 -8.15 35.93 -51.34
N GLU A 303 -8.01 34.67 -50.97
CA GLU A 303 -6.96 34.23 -50.06
C GLU A 303 -5.59 34.42 -50.72
N ILE A 304 -4.87 35.44 -50.29
CA ILE A 304 -3.58 35.81 -50.88
C ILE A 304 -2.50 34.93 -50.27
N GLY A 305 -1.85 34.11 -51.10
CA GLY A 305 -0.58 33.49 -50.74
C GLY A 305 0.48 34.56 -50.44
N GLY A 306 0.73 34.84 -49.15
CA GLY A 306 1.77 35.75 -48.69
C GLY A 306 1.37 37.22 -48.69
N LYS A 307 0.99 37.74 -47.52
CA LYS A 307 0.96 39.19 -47.27
C LYS A 307 2.41 39.70 -47.29
N LYS A 308 2.73 40.62 -48.19
CA LYS A 308 4.01 41.34 -48.18
C LYS A 308 4.00 42.32 -47.00
N THR A 309 4.35 41.88 -45.80
CA THR A 309 4.60 42.80 -44.68
C THR A 309 5.82 43.65 -45.01
N ALA A 310 5.67 44.97 -44.99
CA ALA A 310 6.68 45.95 -45.40
C ALA A 310 7.98 45.96 -44.55
N SER A 311 8.18 44.98 -43.67
CA SER A 311 9.31 44.93 -42.72
C SER A 311 10.09 43.61 -42.74
N VAL A 312 9.65 42.57 -43.46
CA VAL A 312 10.39 41.30 -43.56
C VAL A 312 10.10 40.65 -44.92
N ASN A 313 11.14 40.30 -45.68
CA ASN A 313 11.03 39.46 -46.88
C ASN A 313 10.75 38.00 -46.48
N LEU A 314 9.56 37.72 -45.95
CA LEU A 314 9.09 36.36 -45.67
C LEU A 314 7.81 36.13 -46.50
N TYR A 315 7.88 35.21 -47.47
CA TYR A 315 6.69 34.68 -48.12
C TYR A 315 6.04 33.73 -47.11
N THR A 316 5.08 34.21 -46.33
CA THR A 316 4.25 33.31 -45.51
C THR A 316 3.28 32.63 -46.46
N SER A 317 3.59 31.41 -46.88
CA SER A 317 2.59 30.55 -47.51
C SER A 317 1.42 30.35 -46.53
N PHE A 318 0.20 30.57 -47.01
CA PHE A 318 -1.01 30.40 -46.19
C PHE A 318 -1.40 28.93 -46.22
N ASN A 319 -1.53 28.30 -45.05
CA ASN A 319 -2.01 26.94 -44.92
C ASN A 319 -3.53 26.96 -45.16
N ILE A 320 -4.00 26.27 -46.19
CA ILE A 320 -5.41 26.20 -46.55
C ILE A 320 -6.08 24.94 -45.98
N GLY A 321 -5.30 23.95 -45.51
CA GLY A 321 -5.82 22.73 -44.92
C GLY A 321 -4.74 21.68 -44.76
N THR A 322 -5.01 20.59 -44.04
CA THR A 322 -4.01 19.53 -43.79
C THR A 322 -4.56 18.20 -44.28
N VAL A 323 -3.76 17.45 -45.04
CA VAL A 323 -4.08 16.08 -45.43
C VAL A 323 -3.62 15.15 -44.33
N LEU A 324 -4.58 14.48 -43.67
CA LEU A 324 -4.29 13.58 -42.56
C LEU A 324 -4.28 12.13 -43.01
N ALA A 325 -3.19 11.44 -42.70
CA ALA A 325 -3.03 10.02 -42.89
C ALA A 325 -2.38 9.40 -41.64
N THR A 326 -2.60 8.11 -41.43
CA THR A 326 -2.09 7.35 -40.30
C THR A 326 -1.45 6.07 -40.78
N ASP A 327 -0.38 5.67 -40.11
CA ASP A 327 0.23 4.36 -40.26
C ASP A 327 0.03 3.55 -38.98
N MET A 328 -0.22 2.25 -39.10
CA MET A 328 -0.45 1.37 -37.96
C MET A 328 0.85 0.80 -37.37
N ASP A 329 1.96 0.89 -38.10
CA ASP A 329 3.30 0.52 -37.62
C ASP A 329 3.70 1.32 -36.36
N GLN A 330 4.83 0.97 -35.75
CA GLN A 330 5.25 1.57 -34.48
C GLN A 330 5.40 3.09 -34.58
N LYS A 331 4.55 3.79 -33.84
CA LYS A 331 4.55 5.25 -33.74
C LYS A 331 5.93 5.81 -33.38
N ASP A 332 6.25 6.96 -33.95
CA ASP A 332 7.48 7.72 -33.71
C ASP A 332 8.75 6.99 -34.21
N THR A 333 8.59 5.99 -35.09
CA THR A 333 9.68 5.32 -35.82
C THR A 333 9.69 5.72 -37.30
N LEU A 334 10.69 5.26 -38.05
CA LEU A 334 10.75 5.46 -39.50
C LEU A 334 9.65 4.71 -40.25
N ASN A 335 9.15 3.59 -39.72
CA ASN A 335 8.10 2.78 -40.35
C ASN A 335 6.78 3.56 -40.34
N SER A 336 6.43 4.18 -39.21
CA SER A 336 5.24 5.07 -39.14
C SER A 336 5.43 6.48 -39.74
N ARG A 337 6.61 6.83 -40.29
CA ARG A 337 6.90 8.20 -40.76
C ARG A 337 6.34 8.41 -42.16
N LEU A 338 5.29 9.21 -42.23
CA LEU A 338 4.64 9.56 -43.49
C LEU A 338 5.32 10.74 -44.21
N ARG A 339 5.29 10.68 -45.54
CA ARG A 339 5.70 11.76 -46.45
C ARG A 339 4.63 12.03 -47.49
N PHE A 340 4.34 13.30 -47.71
CA PHE A 340 3.27 13.79 -48.57
C PHE A 340 3.82 14.45 -49.84
N GLN A 341 3.21 14.16 -50.98
CA GLN A 341 3.54 14.78 -52.26
C GLN A 341 2.29 14.90 -53.15
N ILE A 342 2.04 16.07 -53.72
CA ILE A 342 0.99 16.22 -54.74
C ILE A 342 1.48 15.57 -56.04
N GLN A 343 0.78 14.51 -56.46
CA GLN A 343 1.06 13.78 -57.70
C GLN A 343 0.41 14.46 -58.91
N SER A 344 -0.83 14.95 -58.74
CA SER A 344 -1.54 15.67 -59.81
C SER A 344 -2.57 16.64 -59.25
N GLN A 345 -2.91 17.65 -60.07
CA GLN A 345 -3.93 18.67 -59.82
C GLN A 345 -4.84 18.75 -61.05
N GLU A 346 -6.15 18.61 -60.85
CA GLU A 346 -7.17 18.78 -61.89
C GLU A 346 -8.27 19.74 -61.42
N PRO A 347 -8.61 20.80 -62.16
CA PRO A 347 -8.02 21.21 -63.44
C PRO A 347 -6.61 21.78 -63.28
N GLY A 348 -5.80 21.64 -64.33
CA GLY A 348 -4.47 22.26 -64.41
C GLY A 348 -4.48 23.74 -64.82
N PHE A 349 -5.66 24.36 -64.87
CA PHE A 349 -5.89 25.78 -65.15
C PHE A 349 -6.19 26.50 -63.81
N PRO A 350 -5.75 27.74 -63.58
CA PRO A 350 -4.96 28.59 -64.46
C PRO A 350 -3.48 28.20 -64.57
N THR A 351 -2.95 27.39 -63.64
CA THR A 351 -1.61 26.77 -63.70
C THR A 351 -1.62 25.40 -63.03
N LYS A 352 -0.64 24.54 -63.35
CA LYS A 352 -0.57 23.15 -62.83
C LYS A 352 -0.03 22.99 -61.40
N ASN A 353 0.56 24.04 -60.83
CA ASN A 353 1.24 24.01 -59.52
C ASN A 353 0.64 25.07 -58.59
N LEU A 354 -0.69 25.12 -58.45
CA LEU A 354 -1.36 26.10 -57.58
C LEU A 354 -1.18 25.74 -56.11
N PHE A 355 -1.02 24.47 -55.81
CA PHE A 355 -0.92 23.95 -54.46
C PHE A 355 0.46 23.35 -54.21
N TYR A 356 0.95 23.54 -52.99
CA TYR A 356 2.13 22.91 -52.43
C TYR A 356 1.69 22.13 -51.18
N ILE A 357 2.28 20.97 -50.93
CA ILE A 357 2.08 20.25 -49.67
C ILE A 357 3.40 20.14 -48.94
N GLN A 358 3.39 20.46 -47.66
CA GLN A 358 4.54 20.27 -46.79
C GLN A 358 4.75 18.76 -46.61
N GLN A 359 5.98 18.31 -46.90
CA GLN A 359 6.33 16.90 -47.04
C GLN A 359 6.11 16.05 -45.79
N ASP A 360 6.35 16.56 -44.58
CA ASP A 360 6.26 15.81 -43.31
C ASP A 360 4.99 16.13 -42.49
N THR A 361 4.30 17.26 -42.71
CA THR A 361 3.10 17.66 -41.95
C THR A 361 1.81 17.45 -42.72
N GLY A 362 1.86 17.32 -44.05
CA GLY A 362 0.67 17.25 -44.88
C GLY A 362 -0.06 18.59 -45.05
N ASP A 363 0.55 19.70 -44.60
CA ASP A 363 -0.04 21.04 -44.72
C ASP A 363 -0.08 21.48 -46.18
N LEU A 364 -1.28 21.71 -46.68
CA LEU A 364 -1.58 22.18 -48.02
C LEU A 364 -1.52 23.71 -48.05
N GLN A 365 -0.78 24.26 -49.00
CA GLN A 365 -0.49 25.68 -49.10
C GLN A 365 -0.73 26.18 -50.52
N LEU A 366 -1.16 27.44 -50.63
CA LEU A 366 -1.38 28.09 -51.91
C LEU A 366 -0.11 28.77 -52.45
N SER A 367 0.18 28.57 -53.73
CA SER A 367 1.40 29.05 -54.41
C SER A 367 1.32 30.55 -54.77
N GLY A 368 1.29 31.44 -53.78
CA GLY A 368 1.52 32.89 -53.94
C GLY A 368 0.55 33.68 -54.83
N ARG A 369 -0.42 33.02 -55.46
CA ARG A 369 -1.46 33.60 -56.33
C ARG A 369 -2.80 33.34 -55.66
N SER A 370 -3.70 34.32 -55.65
CA SER A 370 -5.07 34.11 -55.18
C SER A 370 -5.83 33.17 -56.11
N LEU A 371 -6.78 32.43 -55.54
CA LEU A 371 -7.71 31.63 -56.33
C LEU A 371 -8.77 32.55 -56.97
N SER A 372 -9.61 31.98 -57.82
CA SER A 372 -10.72 32.69 -58.45
C SER A 372 -11.76 31.62 -58.73
N LYS A 373 -12.94 31.76 -58.14
CA LYS A 373 -14.04 30.82 -58.33
C LYS A 373 -14.52 30.80 -59.79
N ARG A 374 -14.29 31.90 -60.52
CA ARG A 374 -14.54 32.01 -61.97
C ARG A 374 -13.60 31.15 -62.81
N ASP A 375 -12.38 30.90 -62.32
CA ASP A 375 -11.41 30.05 -63.01
C ASP A 375 -11.75 28.57 -62.80
N SER A 376 -12.02 28.18 -61.55
CA SER A 376 -12.59 26.88 -61.19
C SER A 376 -13.18 26.95 -59.78
N ALA A 377 -14.37 26.36 -59.59
CA ALA A 377 -15.00 26.24 -58.28
C ALA A 377 -14.43 25.09 -57.43
N LYS A 378 -13.75 24.11 -58.06
CA LYS A 378 -13.13 22.97 -57.37
C LYS A 378 -11.81 22.56 -58.01
N TYR A 379 -10.91 22.05 -57.19
CA TYR A 379 -9.68 21.36 -57.62
C TYR A 379 -9.60 19.99 -56.95
N PHE A 380 -9.25 18.98 -57.72
CA PHE A 380 -9.02 17.62 -57.30
C PHE A 380 -7.52 17.35 -57.29
N LEU A 381 -6.97 17.03 -56.12
CA LEU A 381 -5.57 16.67 -55.96
C LEU A 381 -5.46 15.19 -55.66
N LYS A 382 -4.52 14.52 -56.34
CA LYS A 382 -4.06 13.18 -55.97
C LYS A 382 -2.81 13.36 -55.12
N VAL A 383 -2.91 13.12 -53.81
CA VAL A 383 -1.78 13.25 -52.88
C VAL A 383 -1.21 11.86 -52.61
N LEU A 384 0.04 11.66 -53.02
CA LEU A 384 0.80 10.46 -52.69
C LEU A 384 1.32 10.58 -51.26
N VAL A 385 0.94 9.63 -50.42
CA VAL A 385 1.43 9.45 -49.05
C VAL A 385 2.29 8.21 -49.03
N THR A 386 3.54 8.33 -48.58
CA THR A 386 4.50 7.23 -48.55
C THR A 386 5.12 7.10 -47.17
N ASP A 387 5.34 5.88 -46.72
CA ASP A 387 6.26 5.56 -45.62
C ASP A 387 7.64 5.16 -46.21
N THR A 388 8.36 4.22 -45.58
CA THR A 388 9.61 3.65 -46.09
C THR A 388 9.46 2.60 -47.19
N LYS A 389 8.31 1.92 -47.34
CA LYS A 389 8.10 0.76 -48.20
C LYS A 389 6.80 0.79 -49.01
N PHE A 390 5.71 1.26 -48.43
CA PHE A 390 4.39 1.40 -49.03
C PHE A 390 4.06 2.83 -49.45
N GLN A 391 3.01 2.91 -50.26
CA GLN A 391 2.48 4.16 -50.77
C GLN A 391 0.96 4.06 -50.94
N THR A 392 0.28 5.14 -50.62
CA THR A 392 -1.18 5.28 -50.73
C THR A 392 -1.50 6.61 -51.40
N ILE A 393 -2.56 6.66 -52.20
CA ILE A 393 -3.03 7.90 -52.82
C ILE A 393 -4.27 8.36 -52.06
N CYS A 394 -4.20 9.55 -51.46
CA CYS A 394 -5.32 10.25 -50.86
C CYS A 394 -5.91 11.24 -51.87
N ASP A 395 -7.22 11.18 -52.06
CA ASP A 395 -7.95 12.16 -52.86
C ASP A 395 -8.22 13.39 -52.00
N VAL A 396 -7.96 14.59 -52.54
CA VAL A 396 -8.24 15.85 -51.87
C VAL A 396 -9.08 16.72 -52.79
N GLU A 397 -10.19 17.25 -52.27
CA GLU A 397 -11.02 18.21 -52.96
C GLU A 397 -10.85 19.58 -52.32
N VAL A 398 -10.34 20.53 -53.10
CA VAL A 398 -10.27 21.94 -52.71
C VAL A 398 -11.46 22.67 -53.31
N HIS A 399 -12.39 23.12 -52.48
CA HIS A 399 -13.57 23.88 -52.89
C HIS A 399 -13.27 25.37 -52.74
N VAL A 400 -13.37 26.11 -53.84
CA VAL A 400 -13.17 27.56 -53.85
C VAL A 400 -14.48 28.22 -53.51
N ILE A 401 -14.55 28.78 -52.31
CA ILE A 401 -15.72 29.46 -51.78
C ILE A 401 -15.62 30.96 -52.03
N ASP A 402 -16.77 31.64 -51.98
CA ASP A 402 -16.81 33.10 -52.09
C ASP A 402 -16.07 33.75 -50.91
N ILE A 403 -15.78 35.04 -51.04
CA ILE A 403 -15.22 35.82 -49.95
C ILE A 403 -16.30 36.08 -48.90
N ASN A 404 -15.91 36.06 -47.62
CA ASN A 404 -16.82 36.45 -46.54
C ASN A 404 -16.98 37.99 -46.50
N ASP A 405 -17.77 38.52 -47.43
CA ASP A 405 -18.05 39.95 -47.58
C ASP A 405 -19.48 40.36 -47.24
N GLN A 406 -20.33 39.38 -46.92
CA GLN A 406 -21.64 39.61 -46.35
C GLN A 406 -21.60 39.30 -44.85
N ILE A 407 -22.54 39.88 -44.12
CA ILE A 407 -22.65 39.69 -42.67
C ILE A 407 -23.94 38.94 -42.37
N PRO A 408 -24.00 38.13 -41.31
CA PRO A 408 -25.25 37.56 -40.85
C PRO A 408 -26.24 38.67 -40.49
N ILE A 409 -27.46 38.58 -41.03
CA ILE A 409 -28.57 39.51 -40.78
C ILE A 409 -29.71 38.75 -40.10
N PHE A 410 -30.11 39.18 -38.91
CA PHE A 410 -31.27 38.59 -38.23
C PHE A 410 -32.58 38.86 -39.00
N GLU A 411 -33.47 37.88 -39.04
CA GLU A 411 -34.82 38.06 -39.60
C GLU A 411 -35.66 39.08 -38.82
N LYS A 412 -35.37 39.24 -37.51
CA LYS A 412 -36.05 40.13 -36.59
C LYS A 412 -35.02 40.89 -35.74
N SER A 413 -35.17 42.21 -35.64
CA SER A 413 -34.36 43.05 -34.76
C SER A 413 -34.75 42.92 -33.28
N ASP A 414 -35.95 42.41 -33.00
CA ASP A 414 -36.48 42.14 -31.66
C ASP A 414 -37.38 40.89 -31.70
N TYR A 415 -37.08 39.91 -30.87
CA TYR A 415 -37.86 38.65 -30.75
C TYR A 415 -38.97 38.72 -29.69
N ALA A 416 -39.29 39.94 -29.22
CA ALA A 416 -40.26 40.21 -28.17
C ALA A 416 -39.84 39.57 -26.83
N SER A 417 -40.77 39.51 -25.88
CA SER A 417 -40.50 38.99 -24.54
C SER A 417 -41.16 37.65 -24.27
N VAL A 418 -40.49 36.79 -23.51
CA VAL A 418 -41.05 35.56 -22.95
C VAL A 418 -41.14 35.65 -21.43
N THR A 419 -42.10 34.93 -20.85
CA THR A 419 -42.22 34.78 -19.39
C THR A 419 -42.02 33.31 -19.03
N VAL A 420 -41.09 33.04 -18.12
CA VAL A 420 -40.75 31.68 -17.66
C VAL A 420 -40.70 31.62 -16.14
N ALA A 421 -41.00 30.46 -15.57
CA ALA A 421 -40.83 30.21 -14.15
C ALA A 421 -39.34 30.01 -13.82
N GLU A 422 -38.89 30.40 -12.64
CA GLU A 422 -37.48 30.23 -12.26
C GLU A 422 -37.05 28.77 -12.12
N ASN A 423 -37.98 27.89 -11.74
CA ASN A 423 -37.78 26.45 -11.64
C ASN A 423 -37.79 25.72 -13.00
N ILE A 424 -37.72 26.44 -14.12
CA ILE A 424 -37.67 25.86 -15.45
C ILE A 424 -36.46 24.92 -15.58
N PRO A 425 -36.63 23.70 -16.15
CA PRO A 425 -35.52 22.77 -16.25
C PRO A 425 -34.35 23.31 -17.10
N ILE A 426 -33.13 23.02 -16.65
CA ILE A 426 -31.90 23.25 -17.44
C ILE A 426 -32.00 22.48 -18.75
N GLY A 427 -31.58 23.11 -19.85
CA GLY A 427 -31.66 22.60 -21.21
C GLY A 427 -32.94 22.99 -21.97
N THR A 428 -33.92 23.63 -21.30
CA THR A 428 -35.16 24.08 -21.96
C THR A 428 -34.86 25.15 -23.00
N VAL A 429 -35.40 24.99 -24.22
CA VAL A 429 -35.31 25.96 -25.32
C VAL A 429 -36.32 27.08 -25.08
N LEU A 430 -35.83 28.31 -25.00
CA LEU A 430 -36.63 29.52 -24.76
C LEU A 430 -36.99 30.27 -26.04
N LEU A 431 -36.10 30.22 -27.04
CA LEU A 431 -36.26 30.95 -28.29
C LEU A 431 -35.52 30.23 -29.43
N GLU A 432 -36.19 30.12 -30.57
CA GLU A 432 -35.57 29.82 -31.87
C GLU A 432 -35.29 31.14 -32.59
N ILE A 433 -34.03 31.36 -32.97
CA ILE A 433 -33.57 32.53 -33.72
C ILE A 433 -33.00 32.11 -35.07
N GLN A 434 -33.20 32.98 -36.06
CA GLN A 434 -32.64 32.81 -37.39
C GLN A 434 -32.03 34.13 -37.87
N ALA A 435 -30.84 34.01 -38.45
CA ALA A 435 -30.22 34.99 -39.31
C ALA A 435 -29.92 34.34 -40.67
N THR A 436 -29.74 35.17 -41.68
CA THR A 436 -29.30 34.77 -43.01
C THR A 436 -27.99 35.46 -43.31
N ASP A 437 -27.00 34.70 -43.75
CA ASP A 437 -25.81 35.22 -44.40
C ASP A 437 -26.01 35.17 -45.91
N GLY A 438 -25.57 36.21 -46.60
CA GLY A 438 -25.76 36.33 -48.05
C GLY A 438 -24.67 35.62 -48.85
N ASP A 439 -23.61 35.16 -48.20
CA ASP A 439 -22.51 34.42 -48.82
C ASP A 439 -22.94 33.02 -49.28
N GLU A 440 -22.04 32.29 -49.95
CA GLU A 440 -22.38 31.02 -50.59
C GLU A 440 -22.92 29.99 -49.58
N PRO A 441 -24.16 29.51 -49.74
CA PRO A 441 -24.82 28.68 -48.73
C PRO A 441 -24.13 27.33 -48.56
N GLY A 442 -23.97 26.91 -47.31
CA GLY A 442 -23.37 25.61 -46.95
C GLY A 442 -21.84 25.62 -46.92
N THR A 443 -21.21 26.79 -47.05
CA THR A 443 -19.77 27.01 -46.87
C THR A 443 -19.47 27.65 -45.53
N GLY A 444 -18.21 27.59 -45.07
CA GLY A 444 -17.77 28.31 -43.88
C GLY A 444 -18.09 29.81 -43.90
N SER A 445 -18.03 30.45 -45.06
CA SER A 445 -18.39 31.86 -45.26
C SER A 445 -19.89 32.16 -45.11
N SER A 446 -20.77 31.16 -45.08
CA SER A 446 -22.21 31.35 -44.79
C SER A 446 -22.65 30.83 -43.43
N LEU A 447 -21.72 30.27 -42.65
CA LEU A 447 -22.01 29.66 -41.36
C LEU A 447 -22.25 30.72 -40.29
N ILE A 448 -23.27 30.54 -39.47
CA ILE A 448 -23.66 31.52 -38.45
C ILE A 448 -23.46 30.95 -37.05
N ILE A 449 -22.76 31.71 -36.21
CA ILE A 449 -22.62 31.47 -34.79
C ILE A 449 -23.38 32.55 -34.03
N TYR A 450 -24.26 32.13 -33.12
CA TYR A 450 -25.00 33.02 -32.26
C TYR A 450 -24.38 33.05 -30.86
N GLN A 451 -24.28 34.24 -30.28
CA GLN A 451 -23.77 34.40 -28.91
C GLN A 451 -24.59 35.45 -28.15
N VAL A 452 -24.68 35.28 -26.84
CA VAL A 452 -25.23 36.32 -25.96
C VAL A 452 -24.12 37.32 -25.72
N LYS A 453 -24.25 38.51 -26.33
CA LYS A 453 -23.26 39.59 -26.23
C LYS A 453 -23.41 40.37 -24.92
N GLU A 454 -24.63 40.67 -24.53
CA GLU A 454 -24.96 41.44 -23.32
C GLU A 454 -26.25 40.88 -22.67
N GLY A 455 -26.47 41.16 -21.38
CA GLY A 455 -27.72 40.84 -20.68
C GLY A 455 -27.73 39.54 -19.86
N ASP A 456 -26.64 38.77 -19.87
CA ASP A 456 -26.47 37.55 -19.05
C ASP A 456 -25.04 37.46 -18.47
N PRO A 457 -24.74 38.21 -17.39
CA PRO A 457 -23.39 38.26 -16.82
C PRO A 457 -22.90 36.93 -16.21
N ASN A 458 -23.82 36.01 -15.92
CA ASN A 458 -23.53 34.75 -15.23
C ASN A 458 -23.46 33.54 -16.19
N ASN A 459 -23.59 33.75 -17.51
CA ASN A 459 -23.70 32.69 -18.53
C ASN A 459 -24.77 31.65 -18.13
N THR A 460 -25.91 32.16 -17.69
CA THR A 460 -27.10 31.41 -17.29
C THR A 460 -27.80 30.80 -18.50
N LEU A 461 -27.61 31.40 -19.66
CA LEU A 461 -28.18 31.02 -20.94
C LEU A 461 -27.06 30.63 -21.91
N ILE A 462 -27.38 29.76 -22.86
CA ILE A 462 -26.47 29.36 -23.94
C ILE A 462 -27.24 29.32 -25.25
N ILE A 463 -26.57 29.58 -26.37
CA ILE A 463 -27.17 29.40 -27.69
C ILE A 463 -26.44 28.26 -28.38
N GLU A 464 -27.20 27.29 -28.85
CA GLU A 464 -26.70 26.23 -29.71
C GLU A 464 -27.12 26.52 -31.14
N THR A 465 -26.15 26.57 -32.07
CA THR A 465 -26.43 26.68 -33.50
C THR A 465 -26.48 25.30 -34.14
N ASP A 466 -27.53 25.02 -34.90
CA ASP A 466 -27.55 23.95 -35.88
C ASP A 466 -26.74 24.36 -37.12
N SER A 467 -25.63 23.64 -37.36
CA SER A 467 -24.70 23.92 -38.45
C SER A 467 -25.24 23.58 -39.85
N GLU A 468 -26.30 22.78 -39.96
CA GLU A 468 -26.92 22.45 -41.26
C GLU A 468 -27.94 23.52 -41.68
N THR A 469 -28.67 24.08 -40.71
CA THR A 469 -29.79 25.00 -40.99
C THR A 469 -29.50 26.45 -40.60
N ASN A 470 -28.37 26.73 -39.95
CA ASN A 470 -28.03 28.02 -39.35
C ASN A 470 -29.05 28.52 -38.31
N ARG A 471 -29.85 27.62 -37.73
CA ARG A 471 -30.82 27.95 -36.67
C ARG A 471 -30.15 28.01 -35.31
N GLY A 472 -30.49 29.02 -34.52
CA GLY A 472 -30.03 29.15 -33.14
C GLY A 472 -31.13 28.80 -32.14
N PHE A 473 -30.77 28.06 -31.10
CA PHE A 473 -31.67 27.71 -30.00
C PHE A 473 -31.11 28.25 -28.69
N LEU A 474 -31.75 29.30 -28.15
CA LEU A 474 -31.41 29.83 -26.83
C LEU A 474 -31.97 28.90 -25.75
N LYS A 475 -31.09 28.39 -24.89
CA LYS A 475 -31.41 27.42 -23.85
C LYS A 475 -30.99 27.89 -22.47
N VAL A 476 -31.65 27.34 -21.46
CA VAL A 476 -31.28 27.48 -20.05
C VAL A 476 -30.03 26.63 -19.77
N ASN A 477 -28.92 27.24 -19.40
CA ASN A 477 -27.65 26.59 -19.08
C ASN A 477 -27.47 26.39 -17.56
N LYS A 478 -27.99 27.32 -16.76
CA LYS A 478 -27.99 27.26 -15.29
C LYS A 478 -29.41 27.57 -14.78
N ALA A 479 -29.71 27.16 -13.55
CA ALA A 479 -30.99 27.49 -12.91
C ALA A 479 -31.21 29.00 -12.92
N LEU A 480 -32.45 29.41 -13.22
CA LEU A 480 -32.87 30.80 -13.09
C LEU A 480 -33.21 31.07 -11.63
N ASP A 481 -33.05 32.32 -11.23
CA ASP A 481 -33.28 32.79 -9.86
C ASP A 481 -33.95 34.17 -9.97
N PHE A 482 -35.21 34.24 -9.55
CA PHE A 482 -36.01 35.46 -9.65
C PHE A 482 -35.49 36.55 -8.73
N GLU A 483 -35.13 36.20 -7.50
CA GLU A 483 -34.66 37.09 -6.43
C GLU A 483 -33.36 37.77 -6.83
N THR A 484 -32.48 37.05 -7.54
CA THR A 484 -31.23 37.61 -8.06
C THR A 484 -31.43 38.38 -9.35
N MET A 485 -32.15 37.81 -10.34
CA MET A 485 -32.29 38.44 -11.65
C MET A 485 -33.65 38.15 -12.31
N PRO A 486 -34.67 38.98 -12.05
CA PRO A 486 -36.03 38.75 -12.52
C PRO A 486 -36.21 39.06 -14.02
N VAL A 487 -35.26 39.78 -14.63
CA VAL A 487 -35.34 40.22 -16.02
C VAL A 487 -33.99 40.12 -16.71
N TYR A 488 -33.94 39.38 -17.81
CA TYR A 488 -32.80 39.33 -18.72
C TYR A 488 -33.10 40.20 -19.94
N ASN A 489 -32.29 41.24 -20.18
CA ASN A 489 -32.37 42.06 -21.39
C ASN A 489 -31.21 41.68 -22.31
N LEU A 490 -31.42 40.65 -23.13
CA LEU A 490 -30.36 40.06 -23.94
C LEU A 490 -30.13 40.87 -25.21
N VAL A 491 -28.85 41.09 -25.51
CA VAL A 491 -28.38 41.46 -26.85
C VAL A 491 -27.66 40.25 -27.41
N ILE A 492 -28.18 39.68 -28.48
CA ILE A 492 -27.64 38.50 -29.14
C ILE A 492 -26.96 38.95 -30.44
N ASN A 493 -25.74 38.52 -30.68
CA ASN A 493 -25.04 38.75 -31.95
C ASN A 493 -25.00 37.48 -32.79
N ALA A 494 -25.17 37.65 -34.10
CA ALA A 494 -24.88 36.65 -35.12
C ALA A 494 -23.54 37.00 -35.76
N THR A 495 -22.61 36.07 -35.79
CA THR A 495 -21.27 36.26 -36.34
C THR A 495 -20.89 35.07 -37.21
N ASN A 496 -20.02 35.31 -38.17
CA ASN A 496 -19.40 34.27 -38.96
C ASN A 496 -18.12 33.76 -38.26
N PRO A 497 -17.86 32.44 -38.21
CA PRO A 497 -16.59 31.90 -37.70
C PRO A 497 -15.39 32.31 -38.55
N GLU A 498 -15.57 32.49 -39.86
CA GLU A 498 -14.51 32.96 -40.75
C GLU A 498 -14.32 34.48 -40.62
N PRO A 499 -13.10 35.00 -40.81
CA PRO A 499 -12.86 36.43 -40.76
C PRO A 499 -13.53 37.17 -41.93
N LEU A 500 -14.24 38.26 -41.64
CA LEU A 500 -14.75 39.18 -42.65
C LEU A 500 -13.60 39.83 -43.44
N VAL A 501 -13.85 40.16 -44.71
CA VAL A 501 -12.89 40.90 -45.53
C VAL A 501 -12.56 42.28 -44.91
N PRO A 502 -11.33 42.79 -45.10
CA PRO A 502 -10.98 44.13 -44.65
C PRO A 502 -11.96 45.16 -45.24
N ASN A 503 -12.56 45.99 -44.38
CA ASN A 503 -13.58 47.01 -44.64
C ASN A 503 -15.05 46.58 -44.44
N VAL A 504 -15.34 45.31 -44.20
CA VAL A 504 -16.67 44.86 -43.76
C VAL A 504 -16.68 44.69 -42.24
N GLN A 505 -17.69 45.23 -41.58
CA GLN A 505 -17.85 45.14 -40.12
C GLN A 505 -19.30 44.79 -39.79
N TYR A 506 -19.47 43.96 -38.76
CA TYR A 506 -20.77 43.71 -38.17
C TYR A 506 -21.43 45.02 -37.74
N ASN A 507 -22.72 45.15 -38.03
CA ASN A 507 -23.51 46.33 -37.70
C ASN A 507 -24.77 45.94 -36.91
N SER A 508 -25.68 46.89 -36.70
CA SER A 508 -26.91 46.65 -35.93
C SER A 508 -27.81 45.54 -36.49
N SER A 509 -27.66 45.17 -37.76
CA SER A 509 -28.44 44.09 -38.39
C SER A 509 -27.96 42.69 -37.98
N SER A 510 -26.72 42.58 -37.49
CA SER A 510 -26.15 41.36 -36.90
C SER A 510 -26.41 41.27 -35.39
N LEU A 511 -27.27 42.15 -34.86
CA LEU A 511 -27.71 42.16 -33.47
C LEU A 511 -29.22 42.01 -33.41
N THR A 512 -29.69 41.31 -32.39
CA THR A 512 -31.12 41.26 -32.04
C THR A 512 -31.28 41.35 -30.54
N THR A 513 -32.43 41.83 -30.10
CA THR A 513 -32.78 41.88 -28.68
C THR A 513 -33.80 40.82 -28.32
N PHE A 514 -33.67 40.27 -27.12
CA PHE A 514 -34.65 39.35 -26.55
C PHE A 514 -34.79 39.58 -25.06
N LYS A 515 -36.02 39.61 -24.55
CA LYS A 515 -36.29 39.89 -23.15
C LYS A 515 -36.93 38.69 -22.46
N ILE A 516 -36.35 38.25 -21.36
CA ILE A 516 -36.91 37.16 -20.55
C ILE A 516 -37.38 37.76 -19.22
N PHE A 517 -38.64 37.53 -18.89
CA PHE A 517 -39.20 37.79 -17.58
C PHE A 517 -39.22 36.46 -16.81
N VAL A 518 -38.50 36.41 -15.70
CA VAL A 518 -38.59 35.30 -14.76
C VAL A 518 -39.78 35.57 -13.85
N THR A 519 -40.55 34.53 -13.56
CA THR A 519 -41.64 34.55 -12.57
C THR A 519 -41.19 33.78 -11.36
N ASN A 520 -41.42 34.38 -10.20
CA ASN A 520 -41.15 33.79 -8.91
C ASN A 520 -41.96 32.50 -8.72
N VAL A 521 -41.28 31.47 -8.22
CA VAL A 521 -41.83 30.22 -7.71
C VAL A 521 -41.27 29.95 -6.32
N ASP A 522 -42.09 30.27 -5.33
CA ASP A 522 -42.00 29.91 -3.91
C ASP A 522 -41.01 28.78 -3.55
N GLU A 523 -39.88 29.18 -2.98
CA GLU A 523 -38.80 28.33 -2.48
C GLU A 523 -38.93 28.08 -0.96
N PRO A 524 -38.44 26.94 -0.43
CA PRO A 524 -38.45 26.71 1.01
C PRO A 524 -37.45 27.64 1.74
N PRO A 525 -37.70 27.97 3.02
CA PRO A 525 -36.82 28.86 3.77
C PRO A 525 -35.42 28.27 3.95
N VAL A 526 -34.40 29.10 3.83
CA VAL A 526 -32.98 28.71 3.86
C VAL A 526 -32.32 29.11 5.17
N PHE A 527 -31.69 28.15 5.86
CA PHE A 527 -30.89 28.44 7.05
C PHE A 527 -29.58 29.12 6.67
N LEU A 528 -29.17 30.12 7.46
CA LEU A 528 -27.87 30.80 7.24
C LEU A 528 -26.69 29.83 7.31
N ASN A 529 -26.78 28.78 8.14
CA ASN A 529 -25.77 27.74 8.26
C ASN A 529 -26.42 26.35 8.29
N LEU A 530 -25.74 25.36 7.70
CA LEU A 530 -26.17 23.95 7.76
C LEU A 530 -25.96 23.33 9.16
N VAL A 531 -24.99 23.85 9.93
CA VAL A 531 -24.63 23.37 11.27
C VAL A 531 -24.37 24.55 12.22
N TYR A 532 -25.04 24.55 13.37
CA TYR A 532 -24.85 25.49 14.47
C TYR A 532 -24.23 24.78 15.68
N LYS A 533 -23.30 25.43 16.39
CA LYS A 533 -22.61 24.85 17.55
C LYS A 533 -22.60 25.83 18.73
N THR A 534 -22.88 25.37 19.93
CA THR A 534 -22.76 26.19 21.15
C THR A 534 -22.37 25.37 22.38
N GLU A 535 -21.81 26.05 23.37
CA GLU A 535 -21.42 25.49 24.66
C GLU A 535 -22.33 26.04 25.75
N VAL A 536 -22.78 25.18 26.67
CA VAL A 536 -23.76 25.49 27.70
C VAL A 536 -23.26 24.92 29.03
N SER A 537 -23.33 25.73 30.07
CA SER A 537 -23.02 25.28 31.43
C SER A 537 -24.04 24.24 31.90
N GLU A 538 -23.60 23.21 32.63
CA GLU A 538 -24.52 22.19 33.13
C GLU A 538 -25.48 22.71 34.22
N ASP A 539 -25.07 23.74 34.97
CA ASP A 539 -25.86 24.39 36.01
C ASP A 539 -26.92 25.37 35.45
N ILE A 540 -27.07 25.42 34.12
CA ILE A 540 -28.00 26.33 33.48
C ILE A 540 -29.45 26.03 33.92
N PRO A 541 -30.23 27.05 34.33
CA PRO A 541 -31.62 26.84 34.72
C PRO A 541 -32.46 26.26 33.57
N VAL A 542 -33.36 25.35 33.91
CA VAL A 542 -34.32 24.79 32.95
C VAL A 542 -35.13 25.91 32.29
N ASN A 543 -35.33 25.82 30.97
CA ASN A 543 -35.96 26.82 30.10
C ASN A 543 -35.11 28.08 29.80
N THR A 544 -33.79 28.02 29.97
CA THR A 544 -32.91 29.09 29.49
C THR A 544 -32.73 29.00 27.97
N LEU A 545 -32.78 30.15 27.29
CA LEU A 545 -32.52 30.24 25.85
C LEU A 545 -31.03 29.99 25.58
N VAL A 546 -30.74 28.89 24.87
CA VAL A 546 -29.37 28.44 24.57
C VAL A 546 -28.81 29.07 23.29
N MET A 547 -29.63 29.14 22.23
CA MET A 547 -29.24 29.69 20.93
C MET A 547 -30.49 30.01 20.12
N THR A 548 -30.42 31.07 19.32
CA THR A 548 -31.35 31.35 18.22
C THR A 548 -30.71 30.99 16.89
N VAL A 549 -31.45 30.29 16.03
CA VAL A 549 -31.07 30.03 14.64
C VAL A 549 -31.98 30.84 13.72
N GLU A 550 -31.39 31.44 12.72
CA GLU A 550 -32.10 32.26 11.74
C GLU A 550 -32.10 31.53 10.40
N ALA A 551 -33.29 31.50 9.79
CA ALA A 551 -33.47 31.18 8.40
C ALA A 551 -34.06 32.42 7.73
N TYR A 552 -33.92 32.54 6.42
CA TYR A 552 -34.64 33.53 5.64
C TYR A 552 -35.32 32.82 4.48
N ASP A 553 -36.48 33.32 4.11
CA ASP A 553 -37.16 32.94 2.90
C ASP A 553 -36.59 33.81 1.76
N PRO A 554 -36.07 33.23 0.65
CA PRO A 554 -35.53 33.99 -0.48
C PRO A 554 -36.47 35.12 -0.95
N GLU A 555 -37.77 34.91 -0.87
CA GLU A 555 -38.87 35.81 -1.23
C GLU A 555 -38.98 37.04 -0.31
N GLY A 556 -38.17 37.12 0.75
CA GLY A 556 -38.09 38.25 1.66
C GLY A 556 -39.06 38.17 2.85
N ASP A 557 -39.74 37.04 3.04
CA ASP A 557 -40.61 36.80 4.17
C ASP A 557 -39.81 36.51 5.46
N SER A 558 -40.24 37.11 6.57
CA SER A 558 -39.48 37.03 7.83
C SER A 558 -39.64 35.67 8.51
N VAL A 559 -38.57 34.87 8.56
CA VAL A 559 -38.55 33.57 9.25
C VAL A 559 -37.82 33.69 10.60
N GLN A 560 -38.57 33.84 11.70
CA GLN A 560 -38.03 33.70 13.06
C GLN A 560 -38.52 32.41 13.70
N GLY A 561 -37.67 31.38 13.75
CA GLY A 561 -37.91 30.16 14.52
C GLY A 561 -37.29 30.24 15.91
N LYS A 562 -38.09 30.26 16.97
CA LYS A 562 -37.60 30.07 18.36
C LYS A 562 -37.76 28.61 18.75
N TYR A 563 -36.64 27.92 18.99
CA TYR A 563 -36.64 26.58 19.57
C TYR A 563 -36.35 26.66 21.08
N ALA A 564 -37.24 26.09 21.90
CA ALA A 564 -37.02 25.87 23.32
C ALA A 564 -37.33 24.40 23.62
N GLN A 565 -36.35 23.63 24.12
CA GLN A 565 -36.60 22.27 24.59
C GLN A 565 -36.41 22.18 26.11
N CYS A 566 -37.40 21.56 26.76
CA CYS A 566 -37.45 21.31 28.19
C CYS A 566 -36.66 20.03 28.52
N LEU A 567 -35.53 20.15 29.21
CA LEU A 567 -34.79 19.00 29.75
C LEU A 567 -35.31 18.68 31.15
N SER A 568 -36.45 17.99 31.21
CA SER A 568 -36.87 17.26 32.41
C SER A 568 -36.31 15.82 32.34
N CYS A 569 -35.02 15.65 32.62
CA CYS A 569 -34.43 14.32 32.79
C CYS A 569 -33.50 14.34 34.00
N GLY A 570 -34.03 13.97 35.17
CA GLY A 570 -33.21 13.69 36.34
C GLY A 570 -32.26 12.53 36.09
N LYS A 571 -31.05 12.62 36.65
CA LYS A 571 -29.98 11.61 36.67
C LYS A 571 -29.60 11.04 35.30
N ILE A 572 -28.60 11.65 34.66
CA ILE A 572 -27.78 10.99 33.65
C ILE A 572 -26.35 10.92 34.20
N LEU A 573 -25.92 9.70 34.51
CA LEU A 573 -24.52 9.36 34.75
C LEU A 573 -23.71 9.62 33.47
N PHE A 574 -22.56 10.27 33.64
CA PHE A 574 -21.42 10.47 32.73
C PHE A 574 -21.50 9.85 31.31
N LEU A 575 -21.16 10.70 30.32
CA LEU A 575 -20.84 10.47 28.89
C LEU A 575 -22.01 10.51 27.87
N GLN A 576 -22.17 11.63 27.15
CA GLN A 576 -22.14 11.73 25.68
C GLN A 576 -22.48 13.13 25.13
N LYS A 577 -21.76 13.57 24.08
CA LYS A 577 -22.14 14.70 23.19
C LYS A 577 -23.51 14.41 22.55
N SER A 578 -24.51 15.25 22.82
CA SER A 578 -25.83 15.15 22.19
C SER A 578 -25.93 16.09 20.98
N CYS A 579 -26.08 15.53 19.77
CA CYS A 579 -26.50 16.27 18.57
C CYS A 579 -28.03 16.30 18.49
N LEU A 580 -28.61 17.47 18.23
CA LEU A 580 -30.04 17.67 18.03
C LEU A 580 -30.34 18.10 16.59
N LEU A 581 -31.38 17.52 15.98
CA LEU A 581 -31.87 17.89 14.64
C LEU A 581 -32.93 18.99 14.78
N VAL A 582 -32.75 20.11 14.08
CA VAL A 582 -33.69 21.23 14.09
C VAL A 582 -34.40 21.29 12.74
N GLU A 583 -35.72 21.10 12.73
CA GLU A 583 -36.56 21.28 11.55
C GLU A 583 -37.20 22.68 11.59
N GLY A 584 -37.04 23.44 10.50
CA GLY A 584 -37.81 24.66 10.27
C GLY A 584 -39.19 24.29 9.71
N GLY A 585 -40.27 24.77 10.34
CA GLY A 585 -41.64 24.60 9.86
C GLY A 585 -42.24 25.94 9.41
N PRO A 586 -43.30 25.92 8.58
CA PRO A 586 -43.90 27.14 8.06
C PRO A 586 -44.63 27.94 9.14
N VAL A 587 -44.65 29.26 8.98
CA VAL A 587 -45.40 30.21 9.82
C VAL A 587 -46.80 30.44 9.23
N VAL A 588 -47.74 30.83 10.09
CA VAL A 588 -49.18 30.99 9.84
C VAL A 588 -49.45 31.77 8.54
N GLY A 589 -49.99 31.06 7.54
CA GLY A 589 -50.42 31.65 6.26
C GLY A 589 -50.16 30.81 5.01
N TYR A 590 -49.39 29.72 5.10
CA TYR A 590 -48.88 28.99 3.93
C TYR A 590 -49.18 27.48 3.87
N ASN A 591 -48.96 26.89 2.70
CA ASN A 591 -49.07 25.45 2.43
C ASN A 591 -48.06 24.64 3.27
N ALA A 592 -48.54 23.66 4.04
CA ALA A 592 -47.77 22.93 5.04
C ALA A 592 -46.66 21.98 4.51
N ALA A 593 -46.28 22.07 3.23
CA ALA A 593 -45.48 21.07 2.53
C ALA A 593 -43.98 21.39 2.38
N GLN A 594 -43.57 22.66 2.43
CA GLN A 594 -42.18 23.07 2.25
C GLN A 594 -41.46 23.21 3.61
N LYS A 595 -40.31 22.53 3.76
CA LYS A 595 -39.52 22.47 4.99
C LYS A 595 -38.03 22.38 4.66
N SER A 596 -37.19 23.01 5.49
CA SER A 596 -35.74 22.87 5.46
C SER A 596 -35.19 22.40 6.82
N LYS A 597 -33.94 21.91 6.84
CA LYS A 597 -33.33 21.31 8.04
C LYS A 597 -31.92 21.84 8.28
N ALA A 598 -31.56 22.02 9.56
CA ALA A 598 -30.21 22.33 10.01
C ALA A 598 -29.85 21.51 11.27
N PHE A 599 -28.55 21.36 11.54
CA PHE A 599 -28.06 20.59 12.69
C PHE A 599 -27.59 21.49 13.83
N LEU A 600 -27.93 21.14 15.08
CA LEU A 600 -27.45 21.81 16.29
C LEU A 600 -26.58 20.87 17.12
N VAL A 601 -25.36 21.32 17.46
CA VAL A 601 -24.44 20.60 18.33
C VAL A 601 -24.27 21.36 19.65
N LEU A 602 -24.59 20.70 20.76
CA LEU A 602 -24.45 21.26 22.11
C LEU A 602 -23.28 20.62 22.85
N HIS A 603 -22.41 21.45 23.40
CA HIS A 603 -21.32 21.06 24.29
C HIS A 603 -21.66 21.46 25.73
N LEU A 604 -21.58 20.53 26.68
CA LEU A 604 -21.83 20.83 28.10
C LEU A 604 -20.50 21.13 28.82
N ARG A 605 -20.48 22.21 29.60
CA ARG A 605 -19.35 22.64 30.43
C ARG A 605 -19.64 22.37 31.91
N ASP A 606 -18.69 21.70 32.57
CA ASP A 606 -18.71 21.32 33.98
C ASP A 606 -18.56 22.51 34.95
N VAL A 607 -19.20 22.46 36.12
CA VAL A 607 -19.19 23.50 37.16
C VAL A 607 -18.80 22.90 38.52
N ASN A 608 -17.95 23.59 39.29
CA ASN A 608 -17.46 23.15 40.60
C ASN A 608 -18.55 23.21 41.69
N ASP A 609 -19.42 22.20 41.75
CA ASP A 609 -20.59 22.14 42.64
C ASP A 609 -20.55 21.00 43.67
N ASN A 610 -19.50 20.17 43.64
CA ASN A 610 -19.30 19.08 44.60
C ASN A 610 -18.19 19.41 45.62
N PRO A 611 -18.42 19.23 46.94
CA PRO A 611 -17.39 19.49 47.95
C PRO A 611 -16.42 18.30 48.14
N PRO A 612 -15.16 18.56 48.53
CA PRO A 612 -14.14 17.52 48.67
C PRO A 612 -14.37 16.63 49.90
N GLN A 613 -13.90 15.39 49.85
CA GLN A 613 -14.06 14.40 50.92
C GLN A 613 -12.76 13.66 51.24
N ILE A 614 -12.59 13.18 52.48
CA ILE A 614 -11.44 12.33 52.84
C ILE A 614 -11.67 10.92 52.26
N ALA A 615 -10.71 10.43 51.49
CA ALA A 615 -10.66 9.02 51.09
C ALA A 615 -10.10 8.19 52.27
N THR A 616 -10.94 7.45 52.99
CA THR A 616 -10.55 6.64 54.16
C THR A 616 -10.51 5.16 53.83
N ASP A 617 -9.46 4.73 53.11
CA ASP A 617 -9.29 3.29 52.83
C ASP A 617 -8.59 2.54 53.97
N TYR A 618 -7.97 3.25 54.94
CA TYR A 618 -7.20 2.66 56.05
C TYR A 618 -7.39 3.40 57.39
N PRO A 619 -7.43 2.70 58.54
CA PRO A 619 -7.54 3.33 59.85
C PRO A 619 -6.27 4.11 60.21
N THR A 620 -6.43 5.32 60.73
CA THR A 620 -5.32 6.19 61.14
C THR A 620 -4.93 5.91 62.60
N PHE A 621 -3.68 5.53 62.86
CA PHE A 621 -3.21 5.24 64.22
C PHE A 621 -1.72 5.59 64.47
N PHE A 622 -1.32 5.67 65.75
CA PHE A 622 0.06 5.82 66.23
C PHE A 622 0.37 4.86 67.38
N CYS A 623 1.63 4.45 67.54
CA CYS A 623 2.05 3.46 68.53
C CYS A 623 2.35 4.09 69.91
N TYR A 624 1.90 3.45 70.99
CA TYR A 624 2.18 3.88 72.37
C TYR A 624 3.40 3.15 72.97
N PRO A 625 4.36 3.86 73.61
CA PRO A 625 4.42 5.32 73.80
C PRO A 625 4.86 6.06 72.53
N VAL A 626 4.23 7.20 72.24
CA VAL A 626 4.54 8.02 71.05
C VAL A 626 5.96 8.57 71.17
N SER A 627 6.82 8.26 70.20
CA SER A 627 8.25 8.62 70.24
C SER A 627 8.54 10.08 69.84
N GLY A 628 7.57 10.76 69.20
CA GLY A 628 7.72 12.12 68.68
C GLY A 628 8.45 12.14 67.33
N GLY A 629 7.73 12.49 66.25
CA GLY A 629 8.25 12.53 64.86
C GLY A 629 7.61 11.54 63.88
N GLU A 630 6.70 10.68 64.37
CA GLU A 630 5.87 9.79 63.52
C GLU A 630 4.87 10.61 62.70
N ARG A 631 4.47 10.11 61.52
CA ARG A 631 3.47 10.77 60.65
C ARG A 631 2.66 9.75 59.88
N THR A 632 1.41 10.09 59.58
CA THR A 632 0.49 9.27 58.79
C THR A 632 -0.11 10.08 57.64
N LEU A 633 -0.39 9.43 56.51
CA LEU A 633 -0.84 10.09 55.28
C LEU A 633 -2.37 10.08 55.19
N ILE A 634 -2.96 11.21 54.83
CA ILE A 634 -4.40 11.37 54.57
C ILE A 634 -4.62 11.90 53.15
N GLN A 635 -5.70 11.49 52.49
CA GLN A 635 -6.04 11.82 51.09
C GLN A 635 -7.41 12.48 50.98
N ALA A 636 -7.58 13.40 50.03
CA ALA A 636 -8.87 13.97 49.64
C ALA A 636 -9.23 13.68 48.16
N ILE A 637 -10.52 13.62 47.86
CA ILE A 637 -11.14 13.36 46.53
C ILE A 637 -12.34 14.30 46.28
N ASP A 638 -12.67 14.57 45.02
CA ASP A 638 -13.81 15.41 44.57
C ASP A 638 -14.44 14.82 43.27
N ALA A 639 -15.69 15.18 42.97
CA ALA A 639 -16.51 14.60 41.89
C ALA A 639 -16.62 15.48 40.62
N ASP A 640 -16.21 16.75 40.66
CA ASP A 640 -16.24 17.64 39.48
C ASP A 640 -15.18 17.22 38.42
N GLU A 641 -15.02 17.90 37.28
CA GLU A 641 -13.94 17.59 36.31
C GLU A 641 -12.57 18.13 36.78
N GLN A 642 -11.50 17.36 36.49
CA GLN A 642 -10.15 17.53 37.07
C GLN A 642 -9.50 18.93 36.90
N PHE A 643 -10.05 19.78 36.05
CA PHE A 643 -9.57 21.14 35.79
C PHE A 643 -9.83 22.10 36.97
N PHE A 644 -10.78 21.80 37.88
CA PHE A 644 -11.24 22.76 38.90
C PHE A 644 -10.65 22.60 40.33
N TYR A 645 -10.27 21.40 40.79
CA TYR A 645 -9.88 21.15 42.22
C TYR A 645 -8.56 20.37 42.41
N SER A 646 -7.65 20.36 41.43
CA SER A 646 -6.42 19.54 41.46
C SER A 646 -5.42 19.85 42.59
N LYS A 647 -5.74 20.73 43.55
CA LYS A 647 -4.99 20.96 44.79
C LYS A 647 -5.95 21.13 45.95
N PHE A 648 -6.04 20.17 46.85
CA PHE A 648 -6.74 20.30 48.12
C PHE A 648 -5.89 21.04 49.16
N THR A 649 -6.56 21.78 50.03
CA THR A 649 -5.97 22.39 51.23
C THR A 649 -6.49 21.66 52.46
N PHE A 650 -5.56 21.13 53.27
CA PHE A 650 -5.85 20.45 54.54
C PHE A 650 -5.46 21.37 55.69
N THR A 651 -6.40 21.65 56.60
CA THR A 651 -6.10 22.44 57.80
C THR A 651 -6.74 21.83 59.04
N LEU A 652 -6.09 21.98 60.19
CA LEU A 652 -6.71 21.65 61.47
C LEU A 652 -7.71 22.74 61.85
N ALA A 653 -8.92 22.33 62.24
CA ALA A 653 -9.92 23.24 62.76
C ALA A 653 -9.36 24.03 63.95
N ASN A 654 -9.86 25.24 64.16
CA ASN A 654 -9.35 26.18 65.17
C ASN A 654 -9.80 25.82 66.60
N GLU A 655 -9.49 24.59 67.02
CA GLU A 655 -9.80 24.06 68.34
C GLU A 655 -8.49 23.91 69.13
N MET A 656 -8.43 24.48 70.34
CA MET A 656 -7.20 24.62 71.12
C MET A 656 -6.52 23.27 71.39
N ASN A 657 -7.30 22.22 71.61
CA ASN A 657 -6.79 20.85 71.81
C ASN A 657 -6.25 20.22 70.52
N ALA A 658 -6.86 20.49 69.35
CA ALA A 658 -6.40 19.91 68.09
C ALA A 658 -5.05 20.49 67.65
N ARG A 659 -4.86 21.82 67.77
CA ARG A 659 -3.62 22.49 67.36
C ARG A 659 -2.46 22.34 68.33
N ASN A 660 -2.74 22.09 69.61
CA ASN A 660 -1.70 21.81 70.60
C ASN A 660 -1.15 20.39 70.45
N ASN A 661 -2.02 19.43 70.10
CA ASN A 661 -1.66 18.02 70.04
C ASN A 661 -1.18 17.59 68.63
N TRP A 662 -1.73 18.16 67.56
CA TRP A 662 -1.50 17.68 66.19
C TRP A 662 -0.97 18.78 65.27
N GLU A 663 -0.26 18.36 64.22
CA GLU A 663 0.08 19.19 63.07
C GLU A 663 -0.27 18.49 61.77
N ILE A 664 -0.68 19.30 60.78
CA ILE A 664 -0.85 18.84 59.41
C ILE A 664 0.18 19.56 58.55
N SER A 665 0.92 18.80 57.76
CA SER A 665 1.84 19.31 56.75
C SER A 665 1.46 18.81 55.37
N LYS A 666 1.54 19.68 54.37
CA LYS A 666 1.18 19.34 52.99
C LYS A 666 2.19 18.31 52.43
N PHE A 667 1.69 17.24 51.82
CA PHE A 667 2.54 16.29 51.09
C PHE A 667 2.51 16.57 49.58
N ASN A 668 1.32 16.56 48.98
CA ASN A 668 1.14 16.89 47.57
C ASN A 668 -0.21 17.59 47.33
N ALA A 669 -0.65 17.61 46.07
CA ALA A 669 -1.93 18.19 45.67
C ALA A 669 -3.13 17.53 46.34
N THR A 670 -3.11 16.21 46.56
CA THR A 670 -4.25 15.43 47.03
C THR A 670 -4.08 14.82 48.42
N HIS A 671 -2.89 14.91 49.00
CA HIS A 671 -2.53 14.27 50.26
C HIS A 671 -1.81 15.21 51.23
N ALA A 672 -1.96 14.94 52.52
CA ALA A 672 -1.24 15.61 53.61
C ALA A 672 -0.75 14.60 54.67
N TYR A 673 0.27 14.99 55.44
CA TYR A 673 0.72 14.25 56.62
C TYR A 673 0.09 14.82 57.87
N LEU A 674 -0.48 13.95 58.71
CA LEU A 674 -0.88 14.26 60.08
C LEU A 674 0.18 13.69 61.05
N SER A 675 0.61 14.50 62.01
CA SER A 675 1.65 14.12 62.99
C SER A 675 1.29 14.57 64.41
N PRO A 676 1.63 13.79 65.46
CA PRO A 676 1.57 14.23 66.85
C PRO A 676 2.73 15.20 67.16
N LYS A 677 2.44 16.31 67.84
CA LYS A 677 3.43 17.35 68.18
C LYS A 677 4.33 17.02 69.38
N HIS A 678 3.90 16.10 70.24
CA HIS A 678 4.61 15.75 71.47
C HIS A 678 4.42 14.27 71.84
N ALA A 679 5.25 13.74 72.73
CA ALA A 679 5.17 12.35 73.20
C ALA A 679 4.08 12.09 74.26
N ASN A 680 3.51 13.16 74.86
CA ASN A 680 2.58 13.07 76.01
C ASN A 680 1.14 12.71 75.60
N PHE A 681 0.95 11.59 74.93
CA PHE A 681 -0.37 11.06 74.60
C PHE A 681 -0.77 9.91 75.52
N GLU A 682 -2.07 9.71 75.71
CA GLU A 682 -2.63 8.54 76.42
C GLU A 682 -3.09 7.50 75.40
N GLU A 683 -3.14 6.24 75.82
CA GLU A 683 -3.65 5.14 75.00
C GLU A 683 -5.18 5.24 74.84
N LYS A 684 -5.65 5.98 73.82
CA LYS A 684 -7.07 6.15 73.44
C LYS A 684 -7.24 6.66 72.01
N THR A 685 -8.48 6.72 71.54
CA THR A 685 -8.83 7.33 70.24
C THR A 685 -9.12 8.82 70.40
N TYR A 686 -8.53 9.62 69.52
CA TYR A 686 -8.70 11.06 69.43
C TYR A 686 -9.49 11.40 68.17
N GLU A 687 -10.41 12.35 68.27
CA GLU A 687 -11.05 12.94 67.09
C GLU A 687 -10.28 14.19 66.69
N VAL A 688 -9.76 14.18 65.47
CA VAL A 688 -8.96 15.26 64.90
C VAL A 688 -9.81 15.97 63.84
N PRO A 689 -10.35 17.16 64.14
CA PRO A 689 -11.15 17.91 63.18
C PRO A 689 -10.28 18.53 62.09
N ILE A 690 -10.49 18.10 60.85
CA ILE A 690 -9.77 18.53 59.63
C ILE A 690 -10.74 19.24 58.71
N ILE A 691 -10.34 20.38 58.16
CA ILE A 691 -11.08 21.10 57.11
C ILE A 691 -10.36 20.84 55.79
N LEU A 692 -11.10 20.28 54.84
CA LEU A 692 -10.72 20.11 53.44
C LEU A 692 -11.30 21.24 52.61
N ASN A 693 -10.54 21.74 51.65
CA ASN A 693 -11.00 22.77 50.72
C ASN A 693 -10.46 22.44 49.32
N ASP A 694 -11.34 22.52 48.32
CA ASP A 694 -11.06 22.21 46.89
C ASP A 694 -10.23 23.28 46.18
N ASN A 695 -10.20 24.49 46.75
CA ASN A 695 -9.72 25.73 46.16
C ASN A 695 -10.34 26.05 44.77
N GLY A 696 -11.54 25.51 44.51
CA GLY A 696 -12.34 25.77 43.31
C GLY A 696 -12.98 27.16 43.33
N ASN A 697 -13.81 27.47 42.33
CA ASN A 697 -14.56 28.73 42.29
C ASN A 697 -16.04 28.49 41.92
N PRO A 698 -16.99 28.62 42.87
CA PRO A 698 -16.76 28.97 44.27
C PRO A 698 -16.02 27.84 45.00
N SER A 699 -15.17 28.20 45.96
CA SER A 699 -14.47 27.17 46.73
C SER A 699 -15.43 26.50 47.70
N LEU A 700 -15.44 25.17 47.67
CA LEU A 700 -16.22 24.34 48.56
C LEU A 700 -15.30 23.71 49.61
N GLU A 701 -15.77 23.73 50.86
CA GLU A 701 -15.06 23.17 51.99
C GLU A 701 -15.90 22.12 52.72
N ASN A 702 -15.21 21.16 53.32
CA ASN A 702 -15.81 20.10 54.10
C ASN A 702 -15.04 19.87 55.40
N LYS A 703 -15.72 19.91 56.53
CA LYS A 703 -15.13 19.64 57.86
C LYS A 703 -15.37 18.18 58.24
N VAL A 704 -14.29 17.43 58.42
CA VAL A 704 -14.30 16.01 58.75
C VAL A 704 -13.58 15.78 60.08
N ASN A 705 -14.21 15.04 61.01
CA ASN A 705 -13.55 14.59 62.23
C ASN A 705 -12.86 13.25 61.98
N LEU A 706 -11.55 13.28 61.73
CA LEU A 706 -10.75 12.07 61.51
C LEU A 706 -10.48 11.38 62.86
N LYS A 707 -10.83 10.11 62.96
CA LYS A 707 -10.53 9.29 64.15
C LYS A 707 -9.09 8.78 64.07
N VAL A 708 -8.29 9.12 65.08
CA VAL A 708 -6.89 8.73 65.21
C VAL A 708 -6.68 7.94 66.50
N SER A 709 -6.31 6.67 66.39
CA SER A 709 -6.15 5.79 67.55
C SER A 709 -4.70 5.73 68.03
N ILE A 710 -4.46 5.88 69.34
CA ILE A 710 -3.14 5.67 69.97
C ILE A 710 -3.23 4.42 70.84
N CYS A 711 -2.41 3.41 70.54
CA CYS A 711 -2.54 2.05 71.06
C CYS A 711 -1.18 1.35 71.13
N LYS A 712 -1.05 0.30 71.95
CA LYS A 712 0.15 -0.55 71.92
C LYS A 712 0.23 -1.32 70.61
N CYS A 713 1.31 -1.07 69.86
CA CYS A 713 1.53 -1.75 68.59
C CYS A 713 2.18 -3.12 68.78
N SER A 714 1.83 -4.04 67.88
CA SER A 714 2.54 -5.31 67.72
C SER A 714 3.95 -5.08 67.14
N SER A 715 4.78 -6.14 67.08
CA SER A 715 6.11 -6.10 66.45
C SER A 715 6.10 -5.68 64.97
N GLU A 716 4.93 -5.66 64.32
CA GLU A 716 4.73 -5.23 62.93
C GLU A 716 4.19 -3.79 62.82
N ASN A 717 4.25 -3.00 63.90
CA ASN A 717 3.79 -1.60 63.93
C ASN A 717 2.30 -1.44 63.56
N SER A 718 1.47 -2.42 63.92
CA SER A 718 0.02 -2.42 63.74
C SER A 718 -0.73 -2.26 65.08
N CYS A 719 -1.79 -1.47 65.04
CA CYS A 719 -2.74 -1.25 66.13
C CYS A 719 -3.88 -2.26 66.02
N PHE A 720 -4.15 -3.03 67.09
CA PHE A 720 -5.34 -3.89 67.18
C PHE A 720 -6.44 -3.21 67.99
#